data_AF-A0A495J1E8-F1
#
_entry.id   AF-A0A495J1E8-F1
#
_cell.length_a   1.000
_cell.length_b   1.000
_cell.length_c   1.000
_cell.angle_alpha   90.00
_cell.angle_beta   90.00
_cell.angle_gamma   90.00
#
_symmetry.space_group_name_H-M   'P 1'
#
loop_
_entity.id
_entity.type
_entity.pdbx_description
1 polymer ?
#
loop_
_entity_poly.entity_id
_entity_poly.type
_entity_poly.pdbx_seq_one_letter_code
_entity_poly.pdbx_strand_id
1 'polypeptide(L)'
;MPLNFQIHKYKNGHQLVGSTIQLPRIDQDTIDRLSDISGQLRPGEMFEPYFTCYPLPSDKYFVVARTWQDLTAPRAGCVLTKSIVIPMREWELSDRVSLFFDALDYANFDQEFPQIDTANTPAFILGVTEAPVEEIAEALFLEQRKPIIIFDSTEAETIIKRLYTAFWPSIRKTFAACSFALSPRSITNRPFDLLFSSSNIRTRFSDWPGRRIEAASTKNRIARHHWTSELTNKLFKNDVPSLYDKSTAVFDFVHSGNESTLRLSLLWDELMSKAKFESSPIAILGLLDIVNSQKEIGGALYKNLRPFIEPAVDNALRILNPDEAWKFYAGLLIKQKRFRIDRDLLLKIITTCRSLTIANPNAAIDFISNFNPSSEQVPVILFRAIGDGLAETMPQSLPALSKINKLVGLQLLLKSRELAKQSMKLIESGREQLTDTITVYFTTANKLQLQRLKNNLLQYVRMPAHKDITSLLLKKASTEQYQRILLVIAKNTQFRFREFDDILLQSTFYYKGYQYLLKLIIDYGQEKGDKLLVSLLRAKPALIGNYYFDTTVVSPSKTSVIVEVINGLDYDALADLTKQNKYFDVLFAFLVTEKKIHRNIVAELVLLADIDVDSALAIINKLPALAINSVNIDRLIVLLNKGFAQNKVSNHISKILDKLNQENASTVVRAIFSRDVDNQLLEKIIYALLNTSGPVLKKCLSDHIDIISEQLAGSVLNPDLEESWISIFKLSKHLEKQTRAAISMLIYAYNQDKKDPANLITAAFPVVYDTLLHNRNLVQSIAYWVFPDWDKCKTLRHDLTDRYINSDWPVAGLLQVARKTGIMKEIISILGNSKDGRKYIEQIIDEREEGQLLLDKVTFKQLKKQVKK
;
A
#
# COMPACT_ATOMS: atom_id res chain seq x y z
N MET A 1 -64.61 -30.93 39.57
CA MET A 1 -64.87 -29.66 38.85
C MET A 1 -66.30 -29.67 38.34
N PRO A 2 -67.13 -28.63 38.56
CA PRO A 2 -68.50 -28.61 38.06
C PRO A 2 -68.49 -28.50 36.53
N LEU A 3 -69.24 -29.36 35.85
CA LEU A 3 -69.35 -29.37 34.40
C LEU A 3 -70.74 -28.93 33.95
N ASN A 4 -70.80 -28.19 32.85
CA ASN A 4 -72.08 -27.93 32.20
C ASN A 4 -72.49 -29.12 31.34
N PHE A 5 -73.78 -29.41 31.28
CA PHE A 5 -74.31 -30.49 30.45
C PHE A 5 -75.64 -30.12 29.79
N GLN A 6 -75.99 -30.91 28.79
CA GLN A 6 -77.29 -30.94 28.14
C GLN A 6 -77.74 -32.38 27.93
N ILE A 7 -79.03 -32.65 28.14
CA ILE A 7 -79.66 -33.94 27.91
C ILE A 7 -80.74 -33.76 26.84
N HIS A 8 -80.66 -34.57 25.79
CA HIS A 8 -81.62 -34.62 24.71
C HIS A 8 -82.29 -35.99 24.68
N LYS A 9 -83.62 -35.98 24.54
CA LYS A 9 -84.47 -37.19 24.47
C LYS A 9 -85.63 -36.93 23.50
N TYR A 10 -86.28 -38.00 23.06
CA TYR A 10 -87.52 -37.91 22.28
C TYR A 10 -88.74 -37.74 23.20
N LYS A 11 -89.45 -36.60 23.09
CA LYS A 11 -90.75 -36.38 23.78
C LYS A 11 -91.83 -35.93 22.79
N ASN A 12 -91.61 -34.79 22.13
CA ASN A 12 -92.43 -34.28 21.02
C ASN A 12 -91.58 -34.09 19.75
N GLY A 13 -90.69 -35.06 19.49
CA GLY A 13 -89.49 -34.88 18.68
C GLY A 13 -88.23 -34.91 19.53
N HIS A 14 -87.06 -34.92 18.89
CA HIS A 14 -85.78 -34.86 19.57
C HIS A 14 -85.55 -33.44 20.10
N GLN A 15 -85.59 -33.26 21.42
CA GLN A 15 -85.51 -31.93 22.03
C GLN A 15 -84.68 -31.95 23.31
N LEU A 16 -84.18 -30.78 23.70
CA LEU A 16 -83.51 -30.56 24.98
C LEU A 16 -84.50 -30.76 26.13
N VAL A 17 -84.17 -31.63 27.08
CA VAL A 17 -85.00 -31.92 28.26
C VAL A 17 -84.36 -31.55 29.59
N GLY A 18 -83.04 -31.31 29.61
CA GLY A 18 -82.33 -30.85 30.80
C GLY A 18 -81.03 -30.13 30.42
N SER A 19 -80.70 -29.06 31.13
CA SER A 19 -79.45 -28.31 30.90
C SER A 19 -79.02 -27.54 32.15
N THR A 20 -77.72 -27.41 32.34
CA THR A 20 -77.10 -26.49 33.32
C THR A 20 -76.53 -25.21 32.72
N ILE A 21 -76.65 -25.02 31.41
CA ILE A 21 -76.11 -23.84 30.72
C ILE A 21 -77.05 -23.34 29.64
N GLN A 22 -77.25 -22.03 29.59
CA GLN A 22 -77.94 -21.38 28.48
C GLN A 22 -76.92 -20.96 27.41
N LEU A 23 -77.06 -21.51 26.21
CA LEU A 23 -76.16 -21.23 25.09
C LEU A 23 -76.75 -20.18 24.13
N PRO A 24 -75.90 -19.44 23.39
CA PRO A 24 -76.35 -18.64 22.25
C PRO A 24 -77.07 -19.51 21.21
N ARG A 25 -78.03 -18.93 20.49
CA ARG A 25 -78.88 -19.66 19.53
C ARG A 25 -78.08 -20.52 18.54
N ILE A 26 -77.02 -19.98 17.94
CA ILE A 26 -76.21 -20.70 16.94
C ILE A 26 -75.53 -21.95 17.51
N ASP A 27 -75.13 -21.90 18.78
CA ASP A 27 -74.52 -23.02 19.49
C ASP A 27 -75.57 -24.05 19.88
N GLN A 28 -76.72 -23.59 20.40
CA GLN A 28 -77.84 -24.46 20.76
C GLN A 28 -78.37 -25.22 19.53
N ASP A 29 -78.61 -24.52 18.42
CA ASP A 29 -79.04 -25.13 17.14
C ASP A 29 -78.04 -26.20 16.66
N THR A 30 -76.75 -26.00 16.93
CA THR A 30 -75.70 -26.96 16.59
C THR A 30 -75.77 -28.21 17.47
N ILE A 31 -75.92 -28.05 18.79
CA ILE A 31 -76.07 -29.19 19.70
C ILE A 31 -77.35 -29.94 19.40
N ASP A 32 -78.49 -29.27 19.24
CA ASP A 32 -79.80 -29.90 19.00
C ASP A 32 -79.78 -30.78 17.75
N ARG A 33 -79.07 -30.35 16.70
CA ARG A 33 -78.87 -31.14 15.48
C ARG A 33 -77.89 -32.29 15.65
N LEU A 34 -76.75 -32.07 16.32
CA LEU A 34 -75.69 -33.07 16.43
C LEU A 34 -75.94 -34.11 17.51
N SER A 35 -76.81 -33.82 18.47
CA SER A 35 -77.25 -34.75 19.51
C SER A 35 -78.23 -35.81 19.01
N ASP A 36 -78.83 -35.63 17.83
CA ASP A 36 -79.62 -36.65 17.17
C ASP A 36 -78.73 -37.63 16.37
N ILE A 37 -79.30 -38.78 15.99
CA ILE A 37 -78.62 -39.76 15.16
C ILE A 37 -78.40 -39.24 13.73
N SER A 38 -77.21 -39.45 13.18
CA SER A 38 -76.92 -39.02 11.81
C SER A 38 -77.49 -40.01 10.80
N GLY A 39 -78.56 -39.64 10.10
CA GLY A 39 -79.16 -40.45 9.05
C GLY A 39 -80.16 -41.47 9.58
N GLN A 40 -80.82 -42.18 8.66
CA GLN A 40 -81.89 -43.11 9.03
C GLN A 40 -81.34 -44.49 9.40
N LEU A 41 -81.80 -45.00 10.55
CA LEU A 41 -81.59 -46.36 11.06
C LEU A 41 -82.74 -47.26 10.59
N ARG A 42 -82.44 -48.48 10.12
CA ARG A 42 -83.48 -49.41 9.68
C ARG A 42 -84.24 -50.00 10.88
N PRO A 43 -85.51 -50.40 10.72
CA PRO A 43 -86.22 -51.12 11.78
C PRO A 43 -85.46 -52.38 12.23
N GLY A 44 -85.24 -52.53 13.53
CA GLY A 44 -84.52 -53.67 14.13
C GLY A 44 -82.99 -53.59 14.05
N GLU A 45 -82.43 -52.56 13.41
CA GLU A 45 -80.98 -52.33 13.40
C GLU A 45 -80.53 -51.73 14.74
N MET A 46 -79.42 -52.25 15.27
CA MET A 46 -78.86 -51.87 16.57
C MET A 46 -77.49 -51.26 16.37
N PHE A 47 -77.13 -50.28 17.19
CA PHE A 47 -75.79 -49.72 17.22
C PHE A 47 -75.27 -49.58 18.66
N GLU A 48 -73.97 -49.74 18.83
CA GLU A 48 -73.30 -49.51 20.11
C GLU A 48 -73.28 -48.01 20.44
N PRO A 49 -73.36 -47.63 21.73
CA PRO A 49 -73.21 -46.23 22.13
C PRO A 49 -71.98 -45.59 21.51
N TYR A 50 -72.06 -44.30 21.19
CA TYR A 50 -70.98 -43.63 20.48
C TYR A 50 -70.75 -42.21 20.98
N PHE A 51 -69.52 -41.73 20.78
CA PHE A 51 -69.11 -40.37 21.08
C PHE A 51 -69.21 -39.47 19.86
N THR A 52 -69.64 -38.23 20.09
CA THR A 52 -69.57 -37.12 19.14
C THR A 52 -68.85 -35.95 19.82
N CYS A 53 -67.72 -35.53 19.27
CA CYS A 53 -66.84 -34.50 19.83
C CYS A 53 -66.70 -33.36 18.84
N TYR A 54 -66.96 -32.12 19.26
CA TYR A 54 -66.93 -30.98 18.34
C TYR A 54 -66.86 -29.61 19.04
N PRO A 55 -66.24 -28.60 18.39
CA PRO A 55 -66.35 -27.22 18.82
C PRO A 55 -67.72 -26.62 18.45
N LEU A 56 -68.22 -25.71 19.27
CA LEU A 56 -69.41 -24.91 18.94
C LEU A 56 -69.04 -23.70 18.05
N PRO A 57 -69.95 -23.23 17.17
CA PRO A 57 -69.68 -22.11 16.25
C PRO A 57 -69.25 -20.81 16.91
N SER A 58 -69.59 -20.58 18.18
CA SER A 58 -69.11 -19.41 18.93
C SER A 58 -67.63 -19.43 19.30
N ASP A 59 -66.94 -20.57 19.11
CA ASP A 59 -65.58 -20.87 19.58
C ASP A 59 -65.39 -20.81 21.11
N LYS A 60 -66.48 -20.63 21.88
CA LYS A 60 -66.41 -20.50 23.35
C LYS A 60 -66.45 -21.83 24.08
N TYR A 61 -66.99 -22.87 23.45
CA TYR A 61 -67.21 -24.17 24.07
C TYR A 61 -66.84 -25.32 23.14
N PHE A 62 -66.42 -26.41 23.75
CA PHE A 62 -66.23 -27.71 23.12
C PHE A 62 -67.22 -28.70 23.72
N VAL A 63 -67.80 -29.55 22.89
CA VAL A 63 -68.78 -30.56 23.30
C VAL A 63 -68.18 -31.95 23.17
N VAL A 64 -68.29 -32.73 24.25
CA VAL A 64 -68.14 -34.19 24.21
C VAL A 64 -69.52 -34.76 24.54
N ALA A 65 -70.12 -35.45 23.58
CA ALA A 65 -71.45 -36.04 23.74
C ALA A 65 -71.37 -37.55 23.58
N ARG A 66 -72.20 -38.27 24.34
CA ARG A 66 -72.44 -39.69 24.15
C ARG A 66 -73.90 -39.94 23.84
N THR A 67 -74.14 -40.75 22.83
CA THR A 67 -75.46 -41.09 22.32
C THR A 67 -75.71 -42.58 22.47
N TRP A 68 -76.85 -42.92 23.04
CA TRP A 68 -77.35 -44.28 23.21
C TRP A 68 -78.61 -44.46 22.37
N GLN A 69 -78.83 -45.66 21.86
CA GLN A 69 -80.09 -46.00 21.22
C GLN A 69 -81.19 -46.10 22.28
N ASP A 70 -82.33 -45.45 22.06
CA ASP A 70 -83.49 -45.58 22.94
C ASP A 70 -84.29 -46.84 22.58
N LEU A 71 -83.99 -47.94 23.26
CA LEU A 71 -84.66 -49.23 23.04
C LEU A 71 -86.08 -49.27 23.63
N THR A 72 -86.45 -48.26 24.43
CA THR A 72 -87.79 -48.16 25.01
C THR A 72 -88.75 -47.37 24.11
N ALA A 73 -88.22 -46.61 23.15
CA ALA A 73 -89.01 -45.83 22.22
C ALA A 73 -89.68 -46.73 21.15
N PRO A 74 -90.92 -46.45 20.75
CA PRO A 74 -91.67 -47.26 19.77
C PRO A 74 -91.17 -47.09 18.33
N ARG A 75 -90.32 -46.09 18.05
CA ARG A 75 -89.85 -45.74 16.71
C ARG A 75 -88.35 -46.01 16.59
N ALA A 76 -87.95 -46.68 15.50
CA ALA A 76 -86.55 -46.89 15.16
C ALA A 76 -85.82 -45.56 14.92
N GLY A 77 -84.58 -45.47 15.42
CA GLY A 77 -83.74 -44.29 15.31
C GLY A 77 -83.93 -43.24 16.41
N CYS A 78 -84.79 -43.50 17.40
CA CYS A 78 -84.83 -42.66 18.60
C CYS A 78 -83.58 -42.88 19.45
N VAL A 79 -83.04 -41.78 19.98
CA VAL A 79 -81.79 -41.78 20.76
C VAL A 79 -81.91 -40.95 22.02
N LEU A 80 -81.04 -41.26 22.96
CA LEU A 80 -80.80 -40.53 24.19
C LEU A 80 -79.38 -39.96 24.10
N THR A 81 -79.20 -38.66 24.29
CA THR A 81 -77.86 -38.04 24.22
C THR A 81 -77.58 -37.20 25.44
N LYS A 82 -76.41 -37.40 26.03
CA LYS A 82 -75.85 -36.55 27.09
C LYS A 82 -74.61 -35.86 26.55
N SER A 83 -74.61 -34.53 26.61
CA SER A 83 -73.53 -33.67 26.14
C SER A 83 -72.88 -32.97 27.32
N ILE A 84 -71.57 -33.05 27.46
CA ILE A 84 -70.79 -32.20 28.35
C ILE A 84 -70.34 -30.98 27.54
N VAL A 85 -70.63 -29.78 28.05
CA VAL A 85 -70.30 -28.51 27.41
C VAL A 85 -69.15 -27.86 28.18
N ILE A 86 -67.97 -27.87 27.59
CA ILE A 86 -66.70 -27.52 28.25
C ILE A 86 -66.27 -26.14 27.75
N PRO A 87 -66.00 -25.14 28.61
CA PRO A 87 -65.37 -23.90 28.22
C PRO A 87 -64.08 -24.16 27.44
N MET A 88 -63.90 -23.49 26.30
CA MET A 88 -62.83 -23.82 25.34
C MET A 88 -61.43 -23.77 25.98
N ARG A 89 -61.18 -22.77 26.83
CA ARG A 89 -59.89 -22.63 27.54
C ARG A 89 -59.59 -23.83 28.45
N GLU A 90 -60.60 -24.40 29.09
CA GLU A 90 -60.44 -25.56 29.96
C GLU A 90 -60.20 -26.83 29.15
N TRP A 91 -60.90 -26.97 28.02
CA TRP A 91 -60.70 -28.06 27.07
C TRP A 91 -59.29 -28.08 26.48
N GLU A 92 -58.84 -26.93 25.96
CA GLU A 92 -57.53 -26.76 25.31
C GLU A 92 -56.36 -27.04 26.25
N LEU A 93 -56.46 -26.62 27.52
CA LEU A 93 -55.37 -26.70 28.50
C LEU A 93 -55.44 -27.95 29.41
N SER A 94 -56.50 -28.76 29.32
CA SER A 94 -56.67 -29.93 30.17
C SER A 94 -55.60 -31.00 29.90
N ASP A 95 -55.00 -31.51 30.96
CA ASP A 95 -54.09 -32.67 30.92
C ASP A 95 -54.80 -33.99 31.19
N ARG A 96 -56.13 -33.96 31.34
CA ARG A 96 -56.95 -35.10 31.74
C ARG A 96 -58.20 -35.20 30.88
N VAL A 97 -58.01 -35.08 29.57
CA VAL A 97 -59.10 -35.09 28.57
C VAL A 97 -59.93 -36.38 28.62
N SER A 98 -59.30 -37.51 28.93
CA SER A 98 -59.95 -38.81 29.07
C SER A 98 -61.10 -38.81 30.09
N LEU A 99 -61.02 -38.01 31.15
CA LEU A 99 -62.04 -37.94 32.21
C LEU A 99 -63.39 -37.41 31.71
N PHE A 100 -63.41 -36.57 30.67
CA PHE A 100 -64.67 -36.10 30.07
C PHE A 100 -65.41 -37.22 29.34
N PHE A 101 -64.67 -38.17 28.75
CA PHE A 101 -65.27 -39.35 28.14
C PHE A 101 -65.79 -40.31 29.21
N ASP A 102 -65.03 -40.49 30.29
CA ASP A 102 -65.39 -41.41 31.39
C ASP A 102 -66.59 -40.91 32.21
N ALA A 103 -66.83 -39.59 32.25
CA ALA A 103 -68.02 -39.00 32.88
C ALA A 103 -69.33 -39.29 32.12
N LEU A 104 -69.26 -39.69 30.85
CA LEU A 104 -70.41 -40.02 30.01
C LEU A 104 -70.75 -41.51 30.09
N ASP A 105 -71.15 -41.93 31.28
CA ASP A 105 -71.71 -43.26 31.55
C ASP A 105 -73.24 -43.19 31.58
N TYR A 106 -73.90 -44.21 30.99
CA TYR A 106 -75.34 -44.36 31.03
C TYR A 106 -75.86 -44.50 32.46
N ALA A 107 -75.09 -45.13 33.36
CA ALA A 107 -75.45 -45.25 34.78
C ALA A 107 -75.68 -43.88 35.45
N ASN A 108 -75.02 -42.84 34.94
CA ASN A 108 -75.11 -41.47 35.43
C ASN A 108 -75.98 -40.58 34.53
N PHE A 109 -76.79 -41.15 33.63
CA PHE A 109 -77.50 -40.39 32.60
C PHE A 109 -78.46 -39.36 33.20
N ASP A 110 -79.31 -39.77 34.14
CA ASP A 110 -80.30 -38.90 34.81
C ASP A 110 -79.72 -38.09 35.99
N GLN A 111 -78.42 -38.22 36.31
CA GLN A 111 -77.80 -37.40 37.34
C GLN A 111 -77.54 -35.98 36.83
N GLU A 112 -78.02 -35.00 37.58
CA GLU A 112 -77.89 -33.56 37.31
C GLU A 112 -76.47 -33.01 37.53
N PHE A 113 -75.53 -33.75 38.15
CA PHE A 113 -74.17 -33.25 38.33
C PHE A 113 -73.16 -34.38 38.16
N PRO A 114 -72.67 -34.66 36.93
CA PRO A 114 -71.52 -35.53 36.78
C PRO A 114 -70.31 -34.83 37.43
N GLN A 115 -69.92 -35.27 38.62
CA GLN A 115 -68.67 -34.82 39.23
C GLN A 115 -67.52 -35.61 38.63
N ILE A 116 -66.62 -34.93 37.92
CA ILE A 116 -65.31 -35.50 37.64
C ILE A 116 -64.49 -35.42 38.92
N ASP A 117 -64.11 -36.58 39.46
CA ASP A 117 -63.12 -36.67 40.52
C ASP A 117 -61.74 -36.31 39.96
N THR A 118 -61.31 -35.09 40.25
CA THR A 118 -60.00 -34.57 39.86
C THR A 118 -58.86 -35.10 40.73
N ALA A 119 -59.10 -35.95 41.73
CA ALA A 119 -58.05 -36.64 42.47
C ALA A 119 -57.52 -37.89 41.74
N ASN A 120 -58.28 -38.44 40.79
CA ASN A 120 -57.85 -39.61 40.03
C ASN A 120 -56.69 -39.31 39.07
N THR A 121 -55.70 -40.20 39.08
CA THR A 121 -54.64 -40.28 38.07
C THR A 121 -55.25 -40.47 36.68
N PRO A 122 -54.59 -39.97 35.60
CA PRO A 122 -55.04 -40.24 34.25
C PRO A 122 -55.19 -41.75 34.05
N ALA A 123 -56.40 -42.20 33.72
CA ALA A 123 -56.65 -43.62 33.51
C ALA A 123 -55.80 -44.13 32.35
N PHE A 124 -55.18 -45.30 32.52
CA PHE A 124 -54.55 -46.05 31.44
C PHE A 124 -55.56 -46.23 30.31
N ILE A 125 -55.19 -45.82 29.09
CA ILE A 125 -56.03 -46.05 27.91
C ILE A 125 -55.47 -47.29 27.21
N LEU A 126 -56.32 -48.29 26.95
CA LEU A 126 -55.92 -49.51 26.24
C LEU A 126 -55.37 -49.17 24.85
N GLY A 127 -54.26 -49.83 24.49
CA GLY A 127 -53.66 -49.72 23.15
C GLY A 127 -54.61 -50.18 22.05
N VAL A 128 -54.47 -49.61 20.86
CA VAL A 128 -55.27 -49.98 19.68
C VAL A 128 -54.55 -51.10 18.93
N THR A 129 -55.23 -52.21 18.70
CA THR A 129 -54.63 -53.40 18.06
C THR A 129 -55.28 -53.82 16.74
N GLU A 130 -56.54 -53.48 16.53
CA GLU A 130 -57.40 -53.91 15.43
C GLU A 130 -57.85 -52.72 14.56
N ALA A 131 -56.92 -51.80 14.28
CA ALA A 131 -57.16 -50.66 13.40
C ALA A 131 -55.92 -50.32 12.54
N PRO A 132 -56.09 -49.66 11.38
CA PRO A 132 -55.00 -49.23 10.50
C PRO A 132 -54.30 -47.98 11.05
N VAL A 133 -53.69 -48.10 12.23
CA VAL A 133 -53.12 -46.99 13.01
C VAL A 133 -52.03 -46.21 12.27
N GLU A 134 -51.23 -46.87 11.44
CA GLU A 134 -50.23 -46.25 10.56
C GLU A 134 -50.89 -45.30 9.57
N GLU A 135 -51.94 -45.76 8.88
CA GLU A 135 -52.64 -44.95 7.88
C GLU A 135 -53.35 -43.75 8.52
N ILE A 136 -53.92 -43.96 9.71
CA ILE A 136 -54.59 -42.90 10.48
C ILE A 136 -53.56 -41.82 10.88
N ALA A 137 -52.41 -42.23 11.43
CA ALA A 137 -51.36 -41.30 11.82
C ALA A 137 -50.81 -40.52 10.62
N GLU A 138 -50.57 -41.20 9.49
CA GLU A 138 -50.09 -40.56 8.27
C GLU A 138 -51.09 -39.55 7.72
N ALA A 139 -52.35 -39.96 7.55
CA ALA A 139 -53.40 -39.11 6.98
C ALA A 139 -53.71 -37.88 7.85
N LEU A 140 -53.59 -38.00 9.18
CA LEU A 140 -53.83 -36.91 10.10
C LEU A 140 -52.64 -35.95 10.24
N PHE A 141 -51.41 -36.47 10.28
CA PHE A 141 -50.24 -35.70 10.74
C PHE A 141 -49.10 -35.58 9.73
N LEU A 142 -48.88 -36.59 8.88
CA LEU A 142 -47.73 -36.61 7.97
C LEU A 142 -48.11 -36.18 6.54
N GLU A 143 -49.37 -36.27 6.18
CA GLU A 143 -49.94 -35.84 4.90
C GLU A 143 -50.75 -34.53 5.04
N GLN A 144 -51.28 -34.02 3.93
CA GLN A 144 -52.25 -32.93 3.99
C GLN A 144 -53.56 -33.44 4.60
N ARG A 145 -53.90 -32.95 5.81
CA ARG A 145 -55.11 -33.38 6.53
C ARG A 145 -56.36 -33.12 5.69
N LYS A 146 -57.10 -34.21 5.42
CA LYS A 146 -58.44 -34.20 4.82
C LYS A 146 -59.40 -34.90 5.78
N PRO A 147 -60.71 -34.63 5.72
CA PRO A 147 -61.71 -35.39 6.48
C PRO A 147 -61.54 -36.89 6.26
N ILE A 148 -61.53 -37.69 7.32
CA ILE A 148 -61.31 -39.13 7.26
C ILE A 148 -62.60 -39.84 7.65
N ILE A 149 -62.97 -40.87 6.89
CA ILE A 149 -63.95 -41.86 7.33
C ILE A 149 -63.31 -43.24 7.39
N ILE A 150 -63.52 -43.93 8.50
CA ILE A 150 -63.03 -45.29 8.75
C ILE A 150 -64.22 -46.24 8.79
N PHE A 151 -64.20 -47.27 7.95
CA PHE A 151 -65.25 -48.28 7.89
C PHE A 151 -64.91 -49.51 8.74
N ASP A 152 -65.92 -50.02 9.45
CA ASP A 152 -65.91 -51.28 10.19
C ASP A 152 -64.80 -51.39 11.26
N SER A 153 -64.47 -50.28 11.94
CA SER A 153 -63.53 -50.31 13.08
C SER A 153 -64.23 -50.70 14.39
N THR A 154 -63.69 -51.70 15.08
CA THR A 154 -64.17 -52.17 16.40
C THR A 154 -63.70 -51.28 17.55
N GLU A 155 -62.64 -50.49 17.34
CA GLU A 155 -61.98 -49.69 18.40
C GLU A 155 -62.19 -48.17 18.22
N ALA A 156 -63.28 -47.76 17.57
CA ALA A 156 -63.55 -46.36 17.22
C ALA A 156 -63.55 -45.40 18.43
N GLU A 157 -64.20 -45.77 19.54
CA GLU A 157 -64.19 -44.96 20.78
C GLU A 157 -62.77 -44.82 21.35
N THR A 158 -62.02 -45.92 21.42
CA THR A 158 -60.64 -45.94 21.92
C THR A 158 -59.74 -45.03 21.09
N ILE A 159 -59.83 -45.09 19.75
CA ILE A 159 -59.08 -44.22 18.85
C ILE A 159 -59.37 -42.75 19.12
N ILE A 160 -60.65 -42.37 19.20
CA ILE A 160 -61.05 -40.98 19.48
C ILE A 160 -60.51 -40.51 20.84
N LYS A 161 -60.69 -41.33 21.89
CA LYS A 161 -60.23 -41.00 23.25
C LYS A 161 -58.71 -40.80 23.29
N ARG A 162 -57.94 -41.66 22.62
CA ARG A 162 -56.47 -41.56 22.53
C ARG A 162 -56.03 -40.33 21.75
N LEU A 163 -56.66 -40.04 20.62
CA LEU A 163 -56.35 -38.86 19.81
C LEU A 163 -56.54 -37.57 20.60
N TYR A 164 -57.71 -37.35 21.21
CA TYR A 164 -57.95 -36.14 22.01
C TYR A 164 -57.06 -36.02 23.24
N THR A 165 -56.66 -37.15 23.83
CA THR A 165 -55.66 -37.17 24.92
C THR A 165 -54.28 -36.75 24.41
N ALA A 166 -53.88 -37.20 23.22
CA ALA A 166 -52.57 -36.93 22.65
C ALA A 166 -52.41 -35.55 22.00
N PHE A 167 -53.52 -34.92 21.62
CA PHE A 167 -53.55 -33.62 20.95
C PHE A 167 -52.98 -32.49 21.80
N TRP A 168 -52.25 -31.59 21.14
CA TRP A 168 -51.87 -30.28 21.68
C TRP A 168 -53.06 -29.30 21.63
N PRO A 169 -52.99 -28.16 22.36
CA PRO A 169 -54.15 -27.27 22.55
C PRO A 169 -54.86 -26.82 21.26
N SER A 170 -54.11 -26.33 20.26
CA SER A 170 -54.71 -25.73 19.06
C SER A 170 -55.42 -26.72 18.14
N ILE A 171 -54.92 -27.95 17.98
CA ILE A 171 -55.64 -28.99 17.22
C ILE A 171 -56.88 -29.47 18.00
N ARG A 172 -56.77 -29.56 19.33
CA ARG A 172 -57.88 -29.97 20.21
C ARG A 172 -59.08 -29.03 20.13
N LYS A 173 -58.83 -27.73 19.94
CA LYS A 173 -59.86 -26.71 19.72
C LYS A 173 -60.73 -26.99 18.49
N THR A 174 -60.12 -27.51 17.41
CA THR A 174 -60.72 -27.48 16.07
C THR A 174 -61.06 -28.83 15.50
N PHE A 175 -60.57 -29.92 16.12
CA PHE A 175 -60.81 -31.28 15.67
C PHE A 175 -62.25 -31.70 16.03
N ALA A 176 -62.99 -32.20 15.05
CA ALA A 176 -64.32 -32.75 15.22
C ALA A 176 -64.34 -34.23 14.84
N ALA A 177 -64.90 -35.08 15.70
CA ALA A 177 -64.91 -36.52 15.50
C ALA A 177 -66.21 -37.19 15.96
N CYS A 178 -66.55 -38.33 15.35
CA CYS A 178 -67.71 -39.13 15.74
C CYS A 178 -67.41 -40.62 15.59
N SER A 179 -67.51 -41.42 16.67
CA SER A 179 -67.18 -42.85 16.65
C SER A 179 -68.25 -43.72 15.97
N PHE A 180 -69.38 -43.14 15.56
CA PHE A 180 -70.38 -43.83 14.75
C PHE A 180 -71.29 -42.83 14.01
N ALA A 181 -71.42 -42.96 12.69
CA ALA A 181 -72.29 -42.12 11.88
C ALA A 181 -72.91 -42.90 10.71
N LEU A 182 -74.22 -42.78 10.47
CA LEU A 182 -74.90 -43.39 9.31
C LEU A 182 -75.00 -42.42 8.12
N SER A 183 -74.48 -41.20 8.24
CA SER A 183 -74.40 -40.18 7.18
C SER A 183 -73.32 -39.15 7.51
N PRO A 184 -72.80 -38.39 6.51
CA PRO A 184 -71.84 -37.33 6.73
C PRO A 184 -72.29 -36.32 7.80
N ARG A 185 -71.42 -36.03 8.78
CA ARG A 185 -71.63 -34.98 9.78
C ARG A 185 -70.77 -33.76 9.46
N SER A 186 -71.31 -32.57 9.71
CA SER A 186 -70.64 -31.28 9.49
C SER A 186 -71.03 -30.23 10.54
N ILE A 187 -70.19 -29.21 10.67
CA ILE A 187 -70.38 -28.00 11.48
C ILE A 187 -70.10 -26.82 10.56
N THR A 188 -71.05 -25.88 10.44
CA THR A 188 -70.88 -24.69 9.57
C THR A 188 -70.31 -25.04 8.19
N ASN A 189 -70.87 -26.07 7.53
CA ASN A 189 -70.43 -26.62 6.23
C ASN A 189 -69.02 -27.24 6.17
N ARG A 190 -68.30 -27.37 7.29
CA ARG A 190 -67.06 -28.14 7.40
C ARG A 190 -67.37 -29.59 7.80
N PRO A 191 -66.99 -30.60 7.01
CA PRO A 191 -67.09 -32.00 7.42
C PRO A 191 -66.27 -32.28 8.69
N PHE A 192 -66.71 -33.24 9.50
CA PHE A 192 -65.93 -33.70 10.64
C PHE A 192 -64.56 -34.24 10.18
N ASP A 193 -63.53 -34.03 11.00
CA ASP A 193 -62.16 -34.45 10.68
C ASP A 193 -62.00 -35.98 10.70
N LEU A 194 -62.74 -36.66 11.60
CA LEU A 194 -62.72 -38.12 11.72
C LEU A 194 -64.11 -38.70 11.99
N LEU A 195 -64.58 -39.56 11.09
CA LEU A 195 -65.84 -40.30 11.22
C LEU A 195 -65.58 -41.80 11.19
N PHE A 196 -66.44 -42.54 11.87
CA PHE A 196 -66.50 -43.99 11.80
C PHE A 196 -67.89 -44.44 11.35
N SER A 197 -67.97 -45.44 10.48
CA SER A 197 -69.23 -45.94 9.92
C SER A 197 -69.13 -47.43 9.61
N SER A 198 -70.25 -48.08 9.34
CA SER A 198 -70.25 -49.40 8.70
C SER A 198 -70.11 -49.30 7.18
N SER A 199 -69.42 -50.25 6.56
CA SER A 199 -69.30 -50.37 5.10
C SER A 199 -70.65 -50.61 4.39
N ASN A 200 -71.66 -51.14 5.10
CA ASN A 200 -73.02 -51.35 4.59
C ASN A 200 -73.72 -50.05 4.15
N ILE A 201 -73.21 -48.90 4.58
CA ILE A 201 -73.81 -47.58 4.36
C ILE A 201 -72.88 -46.69 3.52
N ARG A 202 -71.85 -47.28 2.90
CA ARG A 202 -70.81 -46.59 2.13
C ARG A 202 -71.37 -45.72 1.00
N THR A 203 -72.49 -46.12 0.39
CA THR A 203 -73.17 -45.35 -0.67
C THR A 203 -73.63 -43.97 -0.19
N ARG A 204 -73.96 -43.79 1.09
CA ARG A 204 -74.31 -42.48 1.68
C ARG A 204 -73.10 -41.55 1.83
N PHE A 205 -71.90 -42.06 1.64
CA PHE A 205 -70.64 -41.31 1.64
C PHE A 205 -70.01 -41.24 0.24
N SER A 206 -70.80 -41.40 -0.85
CA SER A 206 -70.30 -41.30 -2.23
C SER A 206 -69.63 -39.96 -2.51
N ASP A 207 -70.21 -38.87 -2.01
CA ASP A 207 -69.73 -37.50 -2.24
C ASP A 207 -68.77 -37.03 -1.13
N TRP A 208 -68.25 -37.96 -0.31
CA TRP A 208 -67.30 -37.62 0.74
C TRP A 208 -66.02 -36.99 0.15
N PRO A 209 -65.68 -35.75 0.54
CA PRO A 209 -64.57 -35.01 -0.07
C PRO A 209 -63.19 -35.47 0.41
N GLY A 210 -63.15 -36.40 1.37
CA GLY A 210 -61.95 -36.79 2.09
C GLY A 210 -61.52 -38.24 1.88
N ARG A 211 -60.65 -38.73 2.77
CA ARG A 211 -60.05 -40.07 2.71
C ARG A 211 -61.02 -41.10 3.27
N ARG A 212 -61.07 -42.28 2.65
CA ARG A 212 -61.83 -43.46 3.11
C ARG A 212 -60.82 -44.55 3.49
N ILE A 213 -60.94 -45.09 4.69
CA ILE A 213 -60.03 -46.10 5.26
C ILE A 213 -60.86 -47.32 5.64
N GLU A 214 -60.37 -48.51 5.34
CA GLU A 214 -61.01 -49.79 5.68
C GLU A 214 -60.28 -50.41 6.88
N ALA A 215 -60.97 -50.67 7.99
CA ALA A 215 -60.32 -51.20 9.19
C ALA A 215 -59.79 -52.63 8.99
N ALA A 216 -60.46 -53.44 8.16
CA ALA A 216 -60.11 -54.84 7.90
C ALA A 216 -58.82 -55.06 7.09
N SER A 217 -58.20 -54.01 6.51
CA SER A 217 -57.01 -54.16 5.64
C SER A 217 -55.66 -54.19 6.41
N THR A 218 -55.68 -54.48 7.70
CA THR A 218 -54.55 -54.31 8.65
C THR A 218 -53.32 -55.16 8.37
N LYS A 219 -53.40 -56.21 7.53
CA LYS A 219 -52.35 -57.25 7.49
C LYS A 219 -51.10 -56.97 6.65
N ASN A 220 -50.98 -55.89 5.88
CA ASN A 220 -49.75 -55.61 5.09
C ASN A 220 -49.67 -54.17 4.56
N ARG A 221 -49.60 -53.17 5.44
CA ARG A 221 -49.31 -51.79 5.01
C ARG A 221 -47.94 -51.36 5.47
N ILE A 222 -47.04 -51.18 4.51
CA ILE A 222 -45.72 -50.61 4.72
C ILE A 222 -45.91 -49.13 5.06
N ALA A 223 -45.28 -48.68 6.16
CA ALA A 223 -45.24 -47.27 6.51
C ALA A 223 -44.70 -46.43 5.33
N ARG A 224 -45.41 -45.36 4.97
CA ARG A 224 -45.04 -44.46 3.87
C ARG A 224 -44.05 -43.38 4.31
N HIS A 225 -43.97 -43.14 5.62
CA HIS A 225 -43.06 -42.18 6.22
C HIS A 225 -42.21 -42.83 7.31
N HIS A 226 -40.97 -42.34 7.47
CA HIS A 226 -40.04 -42.89 8.45
C HIS A 226 -40.42 -42.55 9.91
N TRP A 227 -41.17 -41.47 10.13
CA TRP A 227 -41.73 -41.13 11.46
C TRP A 227 -43.01 -41.89 11.83
N THR A 228 -43.61 -42.67 10.91
CA THR A 228 -44.91 -43.33 11.15
C THR A 228 -44.85 -44.23 12.39
N SER A 229 -43.82 -45.07 12.52
CA SER A 229 -43.69 -46.00 13.65
C SER A 229 -43.56 -45.29 15.00
N GLU A 230 -42.84 -44.17 15.04
CA GLU A 230 -42.69 -43.38 16.28
C GLU A 230 -44.02 -42.72 16.68
N LEU A 231 -44.72 -42.13 15.70
CA LEU A 231 -46.02 -41.50 15.93
C LEU A 231 -47.10 -42.50 16.31
N THR A 232 -47.16 -43.67 15.67
CA THR A 232 -48.14 -44.71 16.04
C THR A 232 -47.89 -45.24 17.44
N ASN A 233 -46.63 -45.40 17.84
CA ASN A 233 -46.31 -45.77 19.22
C ASN A 233 -46.78 -44.70 20.21
N LYS A 234 -46.48 -43.42 19.95
CA LYS A 234 -46.91 -42.26 20.78
C LYS A 234 -48.43 -42.11 20.88
N LEU A 235 -49.16 -42.34 19.80
CA LEU A 235 -50.62 -42.18 19.73
C LEU A 235 -51.38 -43.40 20.25
N PHE A 236 -51.01 -44.58 19.78
CA PHE A 236 -51.88 -45.75 19.81
C PHE A 236 -51.37 -46.90 20.68
N LYS A 237 -50.10 -46.89 21.10
CA LYS A 237 -49.52 -47.96 21.92
C LYS A 237 -49.10 -47.56 23.33
N ASN A 238 -48.50 -46.38 23.51
CA ASN A 238 -48.04 -45.93 24.83
C ASN A 238 -49.19 -45.77 25.84
N ASP A 239 -48.98 -46.14 27.10
CA ASP A 239 -50.03 -46.08 28.14
C ASP A 239 -50.68 -44.69 28.30
N VAL A 240 -49.88 -43.64 28.11
CA VAL A 240 -50.31 -42.23 28.11
C VAL A 240 -50.06 -41.65 26.71
N PRO A 241 -51.09 -41.55 25.85
CA PRO A 241 -50.95 -40.98 24.52
C PRO A 241 -50.51 -39.52 24.57
N SER A 242 -49.44 -39.17 23.86
CA SER A 242 -49.01 -37.79 23.72
C SER A 242 -48.21 -37.56 22.44
N LEU A 243 -48.64 -36.58 21.63
CA LEU A 243 -47.87 -36.07 20.48
C LEU A 243 -46.93 -34.93 20.87
N TYR A 244 -47.12 -34.36 22.05
CA TYR A 244 -46.42 -33.18 22.51
C TYR A 244 -46.03 -33.32 23.98
N ASP A 245 -44.74 -33.31 24.25
CA ASP A 245 -44.23 -33.29 25.61
C ASP A 245 -43.97 -31.85 26.06
N LYS A 246 -44.75 -31.40 27.05
CA LYS A 246 -44.66 -30.06 27.67
C LYS A 246 -43.27 -29.75 28.22
N SER A 247 -42.50 -30.77 28.58
CA SER A 247 -41.18 -30.60 29.22
C SER A 247 -40.03 -30.42 28.22
N THR A 248 -40.22 -30.82 26.96
CA THR A 248 -39.17 -30.86 25.93
C THR A 248 -39.46 -30.03 24.70
N ALA A 249 -40.69 -29.53 24.54
CA ALA A 249 -41.06 -28.84 23.33
C ALA A 249 -40.43 -27.44 23.22
N VAL A 250 -39.40 -27.36 22.39
CA VAL A 250 -38.76 -26.11 22.02
C VAL A 250 -39.65 -25.26 21.08
N PHE A 251 -40.74 -25.83 20.58
CA PHE A 251 -41.72 -25.19 19.69
C PHE A 251 -43.03 -24.83 20.43
N ASP A 252 -43.65 -23.71 20.03
CA ASP A 252 -44.91 -23.24 20.61
C ASP A 252 -46.13 -23.92 19.99
N PHE A 253 -46.50 -25.07 20.56
CA PHE A 253 -47.72 -25.79 20.21
C PHE A 253 -48.99 -25.20 20.82
N VAL A 254 -48.88 -24.28 21.79
CA VAL A 254 -50.04 -23.70 22.48
C VAL A 254 -50.70 -22.65 21.59
N HIS A 255 -49.92 -21.74 21.01
CA HIS A 255 -50.45 -20.64 20.20
C HIS A 255 -50.38 -20.88 18.69
N SER A 256 -49.39 -21.65 18.21
CA SER A 256 -49.11 -21.82 16.77
C SER A 256 -48.99 -23.28 16.29
N GLY A 257 -49.35 -24.24 17.15
CA GLY A 257 -49.26 -25.66 16.83
C GLY A 257 -50.12 -26.05 15.63
N ASN A 258 -49.52 -26.70 14.64
CA ASN A 258 -50.21 -27.36 13.54
C ASN A 258 -49.39 -28.59 13.12
N GLU A 259 -49.87 -29.31 12.11
CA GLU A 259 -49.22 -30.52 11.59
C GLU A 259 -47.81 -30.23 11.05
N SER A 260 -47.58 -29.05 10.47
CA SER A 260 -46.24 -28.63 10.01
C SER A 260 -45.30 -28.37 11.19
N THR A 261 -45.78 -27.78 12.28
CA THR A 261 -45.02 -27.60 13.53
C THR A 261 -44.64 -28.95 14.13
N LEU A 262 -45.55 -29.94 14.11
CA LEU A 262 -45.25 -31.31 14.54
C LEU A 262 -44.16 -31.95 13.67
N ARG A 263 -44.25 -31.85 12.34
CA ARG A 263 -43.20 -32.39 11.44
C ARG A 263 -41.86 -31.71 11.68
N LEU A 264 -41.86 -30.41 11.93
CA LEU A 264 -40.65 -29.67 12.25
C LEU A 264 -40.06 -30.09 13.60
N SER A 265 -40.88 -30.39 14.60
CA SER A 265 -40.39 -30.90 15.89
C SER A 265 -39.81 -32.30 15.77
N LEU A 266 -40.45 -33.19 15.00
CA LEU A 266 -39.90 -34.53 14.72
C LEU A 266 -38.56 -34.44 13.99
N LEU A 267 -38.45 -33.57 12.98
CA LEU A 267 -37.18 -33.32 12.29
C LEU A 267 -36.12 -32.74 13.24
N TRP A 268 -36.51 -31.81 14.10
CA TRP A 268 -35.61 -31.25 15.12
C TRP A 268 -35.07 -32.34 16.04
N ASP A 269 -35.92 -33.20 16.58
CA ASP A 269 -35.53 -34.26 17.51
C ASP A 269 -34.62 -35.28 16.82
N GLU A 270 -34.94 -35.66 15.57
CA GLU A 270 -34.11 -36.56 14.77
C GLU A 270 -32.71 -35.98 14.53
N LEU A 271 -32.63 -34.73 14.08
CA LEU A 271 -31.36 -34.07 13.82
C LEU A 271 -30.59 -33.80 15.12
N MET A 272 -31.28 -33.45 16.21
CA MET A 272 -30.67 -33.22 17.52
C MET A 272 -30.07 -34.52 18.07
N SER A 273 -30.74 -35.66 17.86
CA SER A 273 -30.22 -36.98 18.19
C SER A 273 -28.92 -37.26 17.43
N LYS A 274 -28.91 -37.06 16.10
CA LYS A 274 -27.71 -37.20 15.26
C LYS A 274 -26.58 -36.24 15.66
N ALA A 275 -26.91 -35.00 16.03
CA ALA A 275 -25.93 -34.03 16.52
C ALA A 275 -25.34 -34.46 17.87
N LYS A 276 -26.16 -34.97 18.78
CA LYS A 276 -25.75 -35.34 20.14
C LYS A 276 -24.96 -36.65 20.18
N PHE A 277 -25.43 -37.69 19.50
CA PHE A 277 -24.88 -39.04 19.62
C PHE A 277 -23.86 -39.36 18.52
N GLU A 278 -24.03 -38.84 17.31
CA GLU A 278 -23.14 -39.09 16.17
C GLU A 278 -22.20 -37.91 15.88
N SER A 279 -22.38 -36.76 16.55
CA SER A 279 -21.66 -35.52 16.24
C SER A 279 -21.74 -35.13 14.76
N SER A 280 -22.89 -35.40 14.12
CA SER A 280 -23.06 -35.26 12.68
C SER A 280 -23.00 -33.80 12.20
N PRO A 281 -22.03 -33.42 11.34
CA PRO A 281 -21.91 -32.07 10.82
C PRO A 281 -23.12 -31.64 9.97
N ILE A 282 -23.66 -32.56 9.17
CA ILE A 282 -24.82 -32.29 8.30
C ILE A 282 -26.06 -32.02 9.16
N ALA A 283 -26.22 -32.75 10.28
CA ALA A 283 -27.32 -32.51 11.21
C ALA A 283 -27.27 -31.11 11.83
N ILE A 284 -26.07 -30.61 12.17
CA ILE A 284 -25.88 -29.24 12.66
C ILE A 284 -26.35 -28.21 11.63
N LEU A 285 -26.05 -28.39 10.34
CA LEU A 285 -26.53 -27.45 9.31
C LEU A 285 -28.05 -27.45 9.18
N GLY A 286 -28.67 -28.63 9.23
CA GLY A 286 -30.13 -28.76 9.21
C GLY A 286 -30.79 -28.11 10.43
N LEU A 287 -30.23 -28.33 11.62
CA LEU A 287 -30.69 -27.66 12.85
C LEU A 287 -30.54 -26.15 12.76
N LEU A 288 -29.46 -25.63 12.16
CA LEU A 288 -29.29 -24.20 11.92
C LEU A 288 -30.31 -23.64 10.93
N ASP A 289 -30.74 -24.40 9.91
CA ASP A 289 -31.84 -23.97 9.02
C ASP A 289 -33.14 -23.82 9.80
N ILE A 290 -33.45 -24.79 10.66
CA ILE A 290 -34.61 -24.74 11.53
C ILE A 290 -34.51 -23.51 12.45
N VAL A 291 -33.40 -23.33 13.17
CA VAL A 291 -33.15 -22.16 14.03
C VAL A 291 -33.36 -20.84 13.28
N ASN A 292 -32.84 -20.71 12.06
CA ASN A 292 -32.92 -19.48 11.28
C ASN A 292 -34.31 -19.22 10.71
N SER A 293 -35.08 -20.27 10.40
CA SER A 293 -36.48 -20.15 9.97
C SER A 293 -37.40 -19.64 11.09
N GLN A 294 -37.02 -19.85 12.35
CA GLN A 294 -37.81 -19.50 13.52
C GLN A 294 -37.45 -18.10 14.07
N LYS A 295 -38.30 -17.11 13.81
CA LYS A 295 -38.05 -15.72 14.23
C LYS A 295 -38.11 -15.55 15.75
N GLU A 296 -39.14 -16.08 16.40
CA GLU A 296 -39.44 -15.84 17.81
C GLU A 296 -38.64 -16.75 18.74
N ILE A 297 -38.65 -18.06 18.47
CA ILE A 297 -38.01 -19.08 19.31
C ILE A 297 -36.57 -19.44 18.90
N GLY A 298 -36.07 -18.92 17.78
CA GLY A 298 -34.75 -19.26 17.24
C GLY A 298 -33.59 -19.05 18.23
N GLY A 299 -33.68 -18.06 19.12
CA GLY A 299 -32.68 -17.84 20.16
C GLY A 299 -32.60 -18.98 21.19
N ALA A 300 -33.76 -19.51 21.61
CA ALA A 300 -33.83 -20.65 22.53
C ALA A 300 -33.35 -21.95 21.86
N LEU A 301 -33.78 -22.18 20.61
CA LEU A 301 -33.31 -23.31 19.79
C LEU A 301 -31.78 -23.29 19.63
N TYR A 302 -31.20 -22.13 19.31
CA TYR A 302 -29.74 -22.01 19.16
C TYR A 302 -29.00 -22.30 20.47
N LYS A 303 -29.54 -21.90 21.62
CA LYS A 303 -28.95 -22.19 22.94
C LYS A 303 -28.83 -23.70 23.18
N ASN A 304 -29.83 -24.48 22.77
CA ASN A 304 -29.82 -25.94 22.88
C ASN A 304 -28.87 -26.60 21.86
N LEU A 305 -28.74 -26.02 20.66
CA LEU A 305 -27.84 -26.50 19.61
C LEU A 305 -26.36 -26.23 19.90
N ARG A 306 -26.04 -25.07 20.50
CA ARG A 306 -24.68 -24.54 20.64
C ARG A 306 -23.64 -25.56 21.16
N PRO A 307 -23.91 -26.36 22.22
CA PRO A 307 -22.93 -27.30 22.75
C PRO A 307 -22.45 -28.37 21.75
N PHE A 308 -23.22 -28.63 20.70
CA PHE A 308 -22.93 -29.69 19.72
C PHE A 308 -22.23 -29.17 18.46
N ILE A 309 -22.10 -27.85 18.30
CA ILE A 309 -21.46 -27.26 17.11
C ILE A 309 -19.95 -27.54 17.07
N GLU A 310 -19.26 -27.35 18.19
CA GLU A 310 -17.81 -27.57 18.25
C GLU A 310 -17.43 -29.05 18.04
N PRO A 311 -18.06 -30.04 18.71
CA PRO A 311 -17.82 -31.46 18.41
C PRO A 311 -18.05 -31.84 16.94
N ALA A 312 -19.02 -31.21 16.28
CA ALA A 312 -19.26 -31.44 14.85
C ALA A 312 -18.17 -30.83 13.97
N VAL A 313 -17.64 -29.66 14.33
CA VAL A 313 -16.47 -29.06 13.67
C VAL A 313 -15.25 -29.97 13.77
N ASP A 314 -15.01 -30.58 14.93
CA ASP A 314 -13.89 -31.52 15.11
C ASP A 314 -14.05 -32.80 14.29
N ASN A 315 -15.27 -33.34 14.26
CA ASN A 315 -15.55 -34.58 13.56
C ASN A 315 -15.71 -34.42 12.04
N ALA A 316 -15.90 -33.21 11.53
CA ALA A 316 -16.19 -32.99 10.12
C ALA A 316 -15.13 -33.55 9.17
N LEU A 317 -13.84 -33.40 9.49
CA LEU A 317 -12.76 -33.97 8.65
C LEU A 317 -12.64 -35.49 8.73
N ARG A 318 -13.22 -36.11 9.77
CA ARG A 318 -13.19 -37.57 9.97
C ARG A 318 -14.35 -38.26 9.26
N ILE A 319 -15.51 -37.60 9.22
CA ILE A 319 -16.77 -38.18 8.72
C ILE A 319 -17.01 -37.81 7.25
N LEU A 320 -16.71 -36.56 6.86
CA LEU A 320 -17.04 -36.04 5.53
C LEU A 320 -15.88 -36.20 4.55
N ASN A 321 -16.20 -36.35 3.27
CA ASN A 321 -15.20 -36.18 2.22
C ASN A 321 -14.79 -34.69 2.09
N PRO A 322 -13.66 -34.37 1.43
CA PRO A 322 -13.15 -32.99 1.35
C PRO A 322 -14.15 -31.97 0.80
N ASP A 323 -14.94 -32.33 -0.22
CA ASP A 323 -15.91 -31.44 -0.85
C ASP A 323 -17.09 -31.13 0.07
N GLU A 324 -17.59 -32.15 0.76
CA GLU A 324 -18.62 -32.02 1.79
C GLU A 324 -18.12 -31.22 2.99
N ALA A 325 -16.88 -31.43 3.42
CA ALA A 325 -16.28 -30.68 4.51
C ALA A 325 -16.20 -29.18 4.20
N TRP A 326 -15.81 -28.79 2.98
CA TRP A 326 -15.82 -27.38 2.56
C TRP A 326 -17.23 -26.78 2.57
N LYS A 327 -18.22 -27.49 2.02
CA LYS A 327 -19.63 -27.08 2.07
C LYS A 327 -20.12 -26.96 3.51
N PHE A 328 -19.68 -27.85 4.39
CA PHE A 328 -20.01 -27.80 5.81
C PHE A 328 -19.49 -26.53 6.49
N TYR A 329 -18.19 -26.23 6.40
CA TYR A 329 -17.61 -25.04 7.04
C TYR A 329 -18.18 -23.74 6.48
N ALA A 330 -18.38 -23.66 5.16
CA ALA A 330 -19.00 -22.50 4.55
C ALA A 330 -20.47 -22.35 4.99
N GLY A 331 -21.25 -23.42 4.94
CA GLY A 331 -22.64 -23.45 5.38
C GLY A 331 -22.76 -23.06 6.86
N LEU A 332 -21.87 -23.55 7.72
CA LEU A 332 -21.84 -23.25 9.14
C LEU A 332 -21.67 -21.74 9.38
N LEU A 333 -20.69 -21.13 8.72
CA LEU A 333 -20.40 -19.70 8.86
C LEU A 333 -21.49 -18.82 8.23
N ILE A 334 -22.12 -19.24 7.13
CA ILE A 334 -23.21 -18.52 6.47
C ILE A 334 -24.49 -18.56 7.31
N LYS A 335 -24.84 -19.73 7.84
CA LYS A 335 -26.05 -19.95 8.64
C LYS A 335 -25.94 -19.37 10.05
N GLN A 336 -24.75 -19.07 10.54
CA GLN A 336 -24.57 -18.43 11.84
C GLN A 336 -24.58 -16.89 11.80
N LYS A 337 -24.96 -16.22 10.70
CA LYS A 337 -24.97 -14.73 10.64
C LYS A 337 -25.78 -14.04 11.75
N ARG A 338 -26.87 -14.66 12.21
CA ARG A 338 -27.73 -14.12 13.29
C ARG A 338 -27.11 -14.29 14.69
N PHE A 339 -26.19 -15.22 14.85
CA PHE A 339 -25.61 -15.59 16.15
C PHE A 339 -24.11 -15.35 16.15
N ARG A 340 -23.58 -14.66 17.16
CA ARG A 340 -22.14 -14.41 17.22
C ARG A 340 -21.41 -15.73 17.44
N ILE A 341 -20.53 -16.08 16.51
CA ILE A 341 -19.57 -17.17 16.67
C ILE A 341 -18.50 -16.70 17.65
N ASP A 342 -18.22 -17.49 18.69
CA ASP A 342 -17.14 -17.17 19.62
C ASP A 342 -15.77 -17.30 18.97
N ARG A 343 -14.78 -16.62 19.58
CA ARG A 343 -13.43 -16.51 19.02
C ARG A 343 -12.75 -17.88 18.93
N ASP A 344 -13.01 -18.76 19.88
CA ASP A 344 -12.35 -20.07 19.97
C ASP A 344 -12.85 -21.00 18.86
N LEU A 345 -14.17 -21.09 18.65
CA LEU A 345 -14.74 -21.84 17.53
C LEU A 345 -14.29 -21.28 16.18
N LEU A 346 -14.22 -19.94 16.02
CA LEU A 346 -13.69 -19.33 14.80
C LEU A 346 -12.22 -19.71 14.53
N LEU A 347 -11.38 -19.70 15.56
CA LEU A 347 -9.98 -20.12 15.44
C LEU A 347 -9.87 -21.61 15.12
N LYS A 348 -10.75 -22.44 15.67
CA LYS A 348 -10.83 -23.86 15.37
C LYS A 348 -11.19 -24.08 13.89
N ILE A 349 -12.26 -23.44 13.40
CA ILE A 349 -12.64 -23.49 11.98
C ILE A 349 -11.49 -23.04 11.07
N ILE A 350 -10.78 -21.94 11.40
CA ILE A 350 -9.62 -21.49 10.62
C ILE A 350 -8.54 -22.59 10.56
N THR A 351 -8.19 -23.15 11.71
CA THR A 351 -7.14 -24.18 11.81
C THR A 351 -7.53 -25.44 11.03
N THR A 352 -8.78 -25.90 11.16
CA THR A 352 -9.26 -27.10 10.48
C THR A 352 -9.37 -26.90 8.96
N CYS A 353 -9.87 -25.75 8.51
CA CYS A 353 -9.87 -25.41 7.07
C CYS A 353 -8.46 -25.26 6.50
N ARG A 354 -7.50 -24.72 7.28
CA ARG A 354 -6.09 -24.65 6.90
C ARG A 354 -5.51 -26.05 6.70
N SER A 355 -5.73 -26.97 7.64
CA SER A 355 -5.33 -28.38 7.51
C SER A 355 -5.96 -29.05 6.29
N LEU A 356 -7.24 -28.77 6.01
CA LEU A 356 -7.93 -29.28 4.82
C LEU A 356 -7.29 -28.75 3.52
N THR A 357 -6.89 -27.48 3.49
CA THR A 357 -6.13 -26.91 2.36
C THR A 357 -4.76 -27.54 2.21
N ILE A 358 -4.04 -27.80 3.31
CA ILE A 358 -2.72 -28.45 3.26
C ILE A 358 -2.82 -29.87 2.68
N ALA A 359 -3.85 -30.62 3.11
CA ALA A 359 -4.09 -31.98 2.63
C ALA A 359 -4.44 -32.03 1.14
N ASN A 360 -5.24 -31.07 0.64
CA ASN A 360 -5.59 -30.99 -0.78
C ASN A 360 -5.72 -29.54 -1.28
N PRO A 361 -4.61 -28.93 -1.74
CA PRO A 361 -4.58 -27.55 -2.22
C PRO A 361 -5.47 -27.29 -3.43
N ASN A 362 -5.56 -28.25 -4.36
CA ASN A 362 -6.35 -28.11 -5.58
C ASN A 362 -7.84 -28.07 -5.27
N ALA A 363 -8.33 -28.99 -4.42
CA ALA A 363 -9.73 -28.99 -4.00
C ALA A 363 -10.13 -27.70 -3.27
N ALA A 364 -9.24 -27.14 -2.43
CA ALA A 364 -9.48 -25.86 -1.77
C ALA A 364 -9.61 -24.70 -2.78
N ILE A 365 -8.79 -24.71 -3.83
CA ILE A 365 -8.83 -23.74 -4.92
C ILE A 365 -10.10 -23.89 -5.78
N ASP A 366 -10.46 -25.12 -6.14
CA ASP A 366 -11.67 -25.40 -6.91
C ASP A 366 -12.92 -24.97 -6.15
N PHE A 367 -12.96 -25.22 -4.83
CA PHE A 367 -14.03 -24.78 -3.95
C PHE A 367 -14.22 -23.26 -3.98
N ILE A 368 -13.18 -22.46 -3.74
CA ILE A 368 -13.31 -20.99 -3.74
C ILE A 368 -13.50 -20.38 -5.12
N SER A 369 -13.05 -21.05 -6.18
CA SER A 369 -13.19 -20.56 -7.55
C SER A 369 -14.61 -20.73 -8.07
N ASN A 370 -15.26 -21.84 -7.70
CA ASN A 370 -16.65 -22.11 -8.05
C ASN A 370 -17.65 -21.44 -7.11
N PHE A 371 -17.19 -20.92 -5.97
CA PHE A 371 -18.07 -20.25 -5.02
C PHE A 371 -18.51 -18.88 -5.55
N ASN A 372 -19.77 -18.79 -5.99
CA ASN A 372 -20.33 -17.59 -6.61
C ASN A 372 -20.57 -16.47 -5.56
N PRO A 373 -19.86 -15.33 -5.62
CA PRO A 373 -20.02 -14.23 -4.65
C PRO A 373 -21.38 -13.50 -4.75
N SER A 374 -22.15 -13.75 -5.82
CA SER A 374 -23.37 -13.02 -6.17
C SER A 374 -24.62 -13.51 -5.43
N SER A 375 -24.64 -14.78 -5.01
CA SER A 375 -25.79 -15.41 -4.34
C SER A 375 -25.55 -15.64 -2.85
N GLU A 376 -24.32 -15.96 -2.45
CA GLU A 376 -23.88 -16.05 -1.06
C GLU A 376 -22.42 -15.57 -0.98
N GLN A 377 -22.06 -14.68 -0.06
CA GLN A 377 -20.66 -14.30 0.11
C GLN A 377 -19.91 -15.42 0.83
N VAL A 378 -18.83 -15.96 0.25
CA VAL A 378 -17.88 -16.80 0.98
C VAL A 378 -17.50 -16.04 2.25
N PRO A 379 -17.65 -16.64 3.44
CA PRO A 379 -17.17 -16.05 4.67
C PRO A 379 -15.71 -15.64 4.52
N VAL A 380 -15.43 -14.35 4.75
CA VAL A 380 -14.09 -13.74 4.60
C VAL A 380 -12.98 -14.53 5.30
N ILE A 381 -13.34 -15.25 6.36
CA ILE A 381 -12.44 -16.06 7.18
C ILE A 381 -11.90 -17.31 6.44
N LEU A 382 -12.65 -17.86 5.47
CA LEU A 382 -12.20 -19.00 4.67
C LEU A 382 -11.07 -18.61 3.73
N PHE A 383 -11.09 -17.39 3.15
CA PHE A 383 -9.96 -16.90 2.35
C PHE A 383 -8.67 -16.81 3.17
N ARG A 384 -8.78 -16.46 4.46
CA ARG A 384 -7.62 -16.48 5.36
C ARG A 384 -7.12 -17.91 5.56
N ALA A 385 -7.99 -18.83 5.95
CA ALA A 385 -7.62 -20.22 6.22
C ALA A 385 -6.98 -20.90 5.00
N ILE A 386 -7.59 -20.70 3.82
CA ILE A 386 -7.09 -21.25 2.56
C ILE A 386 -5.78 -20.59 2.17
N GLY A 387 -5.67 -19.26 2.24
CA GLY A 387 -4.40 -18.59 1.97
C GLY A 387 -3.29 -19.05 2.91
N ASP A 388 -3.57 -19.21 4.20
CA ASP A 388 -2.60 -19.68 5.20
C ASP A 388 -2.17 -21.13 4.94
N GLY A 389 -3.06 -22.00 4.46
CA GLY A 389 -2.74 -23.39 4.09
C GLY A 389 -1.99 -23.50 2.74
N LEU A 390 -2.36 -22.69 1.76
CA LEU A 390 -1.64 -22.60 0.48
C LEU A 390 -0.20 -22.12 0.69
N ALA A 391 0.02 -21.18 1.62
CA ALA A 391 1.34 -20.70 1.97
C ALA A 391 2.28 -21.81 2.48
N GLU A 392 1.76 -22.81 3.20
CA GLU A 392 2.55 -23.95 3.68
C GLU A 392 2.87 -25.00 2.61
N THR A 393 2.01 -25.11 1.60
CA THR A 393 2.17 -26.05 0.48
C THR A 393 2.87 -25.44 -0.73
N MET A 394 3.41 -24.23 -0.57
CA MET A 394 4.25 -23.62 -1.57
C MET A 394 5.67 -24.21 -1.54
N PRO A 395 6.30 -24.48 -2.70
CA PRO A 395 5.92 -24.04 -4.05
C PRO A 395 4.99 -24.99 -4.83
N GLN A 396 4.60 -26.15 -4.28
CA GLN A 396 3.82 -27.16 -4.99
C GLN A 396 2.45 -26.64 -5.46
N SER A 397 1.84 -25.71 -4.72
CA SER A 397 0.55 -25.09 -5.03
C SER A 397 0.61 -23.93 -6.04
N LEU A 398 1.79 -23.51 -6.51
CA LEU A 398 1.95 -22.41 -7.48
C LEU A 398 1.17 -22.61 -8.80
N PRO A 399 1.20 -23.79 -9.45
CA PRO A 399 0.47 -23.99 -10.71
C PRO A 399 -1.05 -23.92 -10.55
N ALA A 400 -1.55 -24.15 -9.33
CA ALA A 400 -2.97 -24.01 -9.04
C ALA A 400 -3.34 -22.54 -8.82
N LEU A 401 -2.48 -21.76 -8.15
CA LEU A 401 -2.62 -20.31 -7.97
C LEU A 401 -2.53 -19.50 -9.27
N SER A 402 -1.89 -20.00 -10.31
CA SER A 402 -1.89 -19.32 -11.62
C SER A 402 -3.19 -19.51 -12.40
N LYS A 403 -4.01 -20.52 -12.05
CA LYS A 403 -5.27 -20.85 -12.74
C LYS A 403 -6.49 -20.15 -12.15
N ILE A 404 -6.38 -19.56 -10.96
CA ILE A 404 -7.52 -18.91 -10.30
C ILE A 404 -7.86 -17.55 -10.90
N ASN A 405 -9.13 -17.19 -10.82
CA ASN A 405 -9.58 -15.84 -11.17
C ASN A 405 -8.83 -14.78 -10.35
N LYS A 406 -8.37 -13.71 -11.02
CA LYS A 406 -7.67 -12.58 -10.40
C LYS A 406 -8.36 -11.97 -9.18
N LEU A 407 -9.70 -11.98 -9.13
CA LEU A 407 -10.47 -11.49 -7.97
C LEU A 407 -10.34 -12.41 -6.76
N VAL A 408 -10.36 -13.72 -6.97
CA VAL A 408 -10.18 -14.74 -5.92
C VAL A 408 -8.75 -14.69 -5.39
N GLY A 409 -7.76 -14.62 -6.30
CA GLY A 409 -6.34 -14.49 -5.94
C GLY A 409 -6.06 -13.22 -5.13
N LEU A 410 -6.63 -12.08 -5.54
CA LEU A 410 -6.58 -10.85 -4.77
C LEU A 410 -7.18 -11.04 -3.37
N GLN A 411 -8.35 -11.69 -3.22
CA GLN A 411 -8.93 -11.92 -1.89
C GLN A 411 -8.03 -12.79 -1.00
N LEU A 412 -7.42 -13.86 -1.53
CA LEU A 412 -6.49 -14.69 -0.75
C LEU A 412 -5.34 -13.85 -0.20
N LEU A 413 -4.69 -13.04 -1.04
CA LEU A 413 -3.55 -12.21 -0.65
C LEU A 413 -3.94 -11.06 0.29
N LEU A 414 -5.17 -10.55 0.20
CA LEU A 414 -5.71 -9.56 1.13
C LEU A 414 -6.00 -10.12 2.52
N LYS A 415 -6.34 -11.41 2.63
CA LYS A 415 -6.82 -12.03 3.87
C LYS A 415 -5.76 -12.88 4.58
N SER A 416 -4.84 -13.48 3.85
CA SER A 416 -3.73 -14.28 4.40
C SER A 416 -2.42 -13.50 4.38
N ARG A 417 -1.87 -13.24 5.57
CA ARG A 417 -0.54 -12.65 5.72
C ARG A 417 0.57 -13.67 5.45
N GLU A 418 0.33 -14.94 5.78
CA GLU A 418 1.30 -16.00 5.52
C GLU A 418 1.46 -16.23 4.02
N LEU A 419 0.38 -16.14 3.23
CA LEU A 419 0.48 -16.21 1.77
C LEU A 419 1.28 -15.04 1.20
N ALA A 420 1.07 -13.82 1.70
CA ALA A 420 1.86 -12.66 1.30
C ALA A 420 3.36 -12.84 1.64
N LYS A 421 3.67 -13.35 2.83
CA LYS A 421 5.03 -13.67 3.27
C LYS A 421 5.71 -14.69 2.35
N GLN A 422 5.04 -15.81 2.07
CA GLN A 422 5.61 -16.88 1.26
C GLN A 422 5.73 -16.48 -0.21
N SER A 423 4.77 -15.69 -0.72
CA SER A 423 4.87 -15.12 -2.07
C SER A 423 6.12 -14.26 -2.22
N MET A 424 6.39 -13.37 -1.26
CA MET A 424 7.61 -12.54 -1.25
C MET A 424 8.86 -13.41 -1.14
N LYS A 425 8.89 -14.42 -0.26
CA LYS A 425 10.01 -15.36 -0.14
C LYS A 425 10.32 -16.11 -1.45
N LEU A 426 9.30 -16.49 -2.21
CA LEU A 426 9.49 -17.18 -3.50
C LEU A 426 9.98 -16.25 -4.60
N ILE A 427 9.59 -14.96 -4.57
CA ILE A 427 10.17 -13.93 -5.44
C ILE A 427 11.68 -13.81 -5.17
N GLU A 428 12.12 -13.88 -3.91
CA GLU A 428 13.55 -13.92 -3.56
C GLU A 428 14.29 -15.11 -4.20
N SER A 429 13.59 -16.23 -4.45
CA SER A 429 14.14 -17.45 -5.06
C SER A 429 14.05 -17.50 -6.60
N GLY A 430 13.68 -16.39 -7.27
CA GLY A 430 13.67 -16.29 -8.73
C GLY A 430 12.36 -16.69 -9.42
N ARG A 431 11.22 -16.67 -8.71
CA ARG A 431 9.89 -16.96 -9.28
C ARG A 431 9.18 -15.69 -9.77
N GLU A 432 9.68 -15.11 -10.87
CA GLU A 432 9.19 -13.83 -11.43
C GLU A 432 7.69 -13.82 -11.78
N GLN A 433 7.10 -14.98 -12.13
CA GLN A 433 5.66 -15.11 -12.42
C GLN A 433 4.75 -14.62 -11.28
N LEU A 434 5.21 -14.67 -10.02
CA LEU A 434 4.47 -14.13 -8.88
C LEU A 434 4.45 -12.61 -8.87
N THR A 435 5.52 -11.96 -9.34
CA THR A 435 5.59 -10.50 -9.48
C THR A 435 4.52 -10.01 -10.47
N ASP A 436 4.38 -10.69 -11.61
CA ASP A 436 3.35 -10.39 -12.61
C ASP A 436 1.94 -10.56 -12.04
N THR A 437 1.73 -11.67 -11.34
CA THR A 437 0.44 -12.00 -10.71
C THR A 437 0.05 -10.93 -9.67
N ILE A 438 0.98 -10.54 -8.80
CA ILE A 438 0.75 -9.47 -7.81
C ILE A 438 0.52 -8.12 -8.52
N THR A 439 1.23 -7.84 -9.62
CA THR A 439 1.01 -6.63 -10.42
C THR A 439 -0.43 -6.55 -10.94
N VAL A 440 -0.98 -7.65 -11.45
CA VAL A 440 -2.40 -7.74 -11.86
C VAL A 440 -3.35 -7.50 -10.67
N TYR A 441 -2.99 -7.93 -9.47
CA TYR A 441 -3.80 -7.68 -8.28
C TYR A 441 -3.81 -6.20 -7.88
N PHE A 442 -2.68 -5.48 -8.01
CA PHE A 442 -2.62 -4.03 -7.80
C PHE A 442 -3.45 -3.25 -8.81
N THR A 443 -3.57 -3.70 -10.05
CA THR A 443 -4.42 -3.02 -11.06
C THR A 443 -5.91 -3.32 -10.88
N THR A 444 -6.24 -4.49 -10.32
CA THR A 444 -7.63 -4.93 -10.11
C THR A 444 -8.24 -4.37 -8.81
N ALA A 445 -7.42 -4.13 -7.78
CA ALA A 445 -7.88 -3.73 -6.46
C ALA A 445 -8.50 -2.31 -6.41
N ASN A 446 -9.61 -2.17 -5.68
CA ASN A 446 -10.18 -0.85 -5.36
C ASN A 446 -9.36 -0.12 -4.28
N LYS A 447 -9.70 1.15 -3.98
CA LYS A 447 -8.96 1.99 -3.03
C LYS A 447 -8.72 1.33 -1.66
N LEU A 448 -9.74 0.73 -1.04
CA LEU A 448 -9.63 0.08 0.27
C LEU A 448 -8.82 -1.23 0.21
N GLN A 449 -9.01 -2.00 -0.85
CA GLN A 449 -8.26 -3.23 -1.10
C GLN A 449 -6.77 -2.94 -1.30
N LEU A 450 -6.43 -1.89 -2.07
CA LEU A 450 -5.05 -1.44 -2.26
C LEU A 450 -4.36 -1.13 -0.93
N GLN A 451 -5.04 -0.43 0.00
CA GLN A 451 -4.45 -0.14 1.31
C GLN A 451 -4.10 -1.42 2.08
N ARG A 452 -5.00 -2.40 2.08
CA ARG A 452 -4.78 -3.69 2.75
C ARG A 452 -3.68 -4.49 2.08
N LEU A 453 -3.67 -4.55 0.74
CA LEU A 453 -2.65 -5.24 -0.04
C LEU A 453 -1.25 -4.67 0.25
N LYS A 454 -1.13 -3.33 0.23
CA LYS A 454 0.10 -2.63 0.60
C LYS A 454 0.57 -3.01 2.00
N ASN A 455 -0.33 -2.99 2.99
CA ASN A 455 0.01 -3.35 4.36
C ASN A 455 0.47 -4.80 4.54
N ASN A 456 -0.12 -5.75 3.80
CA ASN A 456 0.26 -7.16 3.90
C ASN A 456 1.63 -7.45 3.28
N LEU A 457 2.00 -6.77 2.18
CA LEU A 457 3.25 -6.99 1.47
C LEU A 457 4.42 -6.17 2.03
N LEU A 458 4.16 -4.94 2.48
CA LEU A 458 5.19 -3.96 2.85
C LEU A 458 6.22 -4.50 3.87
N GLN A 459 5.76 -5.22 4.89
CA GLN A 459 6.62 -5.74 5.96
C GLN A 459 7.67 -6.75 5.46
N TYR A 460 7.49 -7.32 4.27
CA TYR A 460 8.38 -8.34 3.70
C TYR A 460 9.35 -7.78 2.64
N VAL A 461 9.30 -6.47 2.35
CA VAL A 461 10.26 -5.82 1.44
C VAL A 461 11.63 -5.75 2.11
N ARG A 462 12.54 -6.68 1.74
CA ARG A 462 13.89 -6.78 2.34
C ARG A 462 15.04 -7.19 1.40
N MET A 463 14.77 -7.56 0.14
CA MET A 463 15.76 -8.06 -0.83
C MET A 463 15.62 -7.32 -2.18
N PRO A 464 16.68 -7.24 -3.02
CA PRO A 464 16.63 -6.59 -4.34
C PRO A 464 15.52 -7.11 -5.25
N ALA A 465 15.21 -8.41 -5.18
CA ALA A 465 14.14 -9.04 -5.94
C ALA A 465 12.74 -8.41 -5.71
N HIS A 466 12.55 -7.65 -4.62
CA HIS A 466 11.31 -6.95 -4.32
C HIS A 466 11.21 -5.55 -4.93
N LYS A 467 12.14 -5.17 -5.81
CA LYS A 467 12.19 -3.86 -6.48
C LYS A 467 10.84 -3.51 -7.14
N ASP A 468 10.31 -4.40 -7.95
CA ASP A 468 9.08 -4.14 -8.72
C ASP A 468 7.85 -4.02 -7.82
N ILE A 469 7.74 -4.89 -6.82
CA ILE A 469 6.69 -4.80 -5.80
C ILE A 469 6.80 -3.47 -5.04
N THR A 470 8.00 -3.00 -4.74
CA THR A 470 8.23 -1.72 -4.06
C THR A 470 7.75 -0.54 -4.89
N SER A 471 7.98 -0.56 -6.20
CA SER A 471 7.42 0.43 -7.13
C SER A 471 5.89 0.48 -7.06
N LEU A 472 5.23 -0.69 -7.02
CA LEU A 472 3.77 -0.78 -6.88
C LEU A 472 3.26 -0.26 -5.53
N LEU A 473 3.99 -0.51 -4.44
CA LEU A 473 3.65 0.02 -3.10
C LEU A 473 3.66 1.55 -3.07
N LEU A 474 4.66 2.17 -3.72
CA LEU A 474 4.84 3.63 -3.74
C LEU A 474 3.87 4.33 -4.70
N LYS A 475 3.39 3.66 -5.75
CA LYS A 475 2.45 4.21 -6.72
C LYS A 475 1.11 4.58 -6.06
N LYS A 476 0.62 5.80 -6.31
CA LYS A 476 -0.65 6.33 -5.76
C LYS A 476 -0.79 6.19 -4.23
N ALA A 477 0.31 6.29 -3.49
CA ALA A 477 0.28 6.32 -2.02
C ALA A 477 -0.18 7.71 -1.54
N SER A 478 -0.84 7.78 -0.37
CA SER A 478 -0.96 9.06 0.35
C SER A 478 0.39 9.45 0.96
N THR A 479 0.56 10.71 1.37
CA THR A 479 1.78 11.18 2.04
C THR A 479 2.14 10.35 3.27
N GLU A 480 1.15 10.01 4.09
CA GLU A 480 1.33 9.15 5.28
C GLU A 480 1.76 7.71 4.90
N GLN A 481 1.15 7.15 3.85
CA GLN A 481 1.52 5.83 3.35
C GLN A 481 2.93 5.81 2.79
N TYR A 482 3.30 6.82 2.00
CA TYR A 482 4.64 6.98 1.46
C TYR A 482 5.68 7.02 2.58
N GLN A 483 5.46 7.83 3.62
CA GLN A 483 6.35 7.88 4.80
C GLN A 483 6.47 6.52 5.48
N ARG A 484 5.33 5.84 5.71
CA ARG A 484 5.34 4.50 6.30
C ARG A 484 6.10 3.47 5.46
N ILE A 485 5.95 3.53 4.13
CA ILE A 485 6.66 2.64 3.20
C ILE A 485 8.17 2.85 3.31
N LEU A 486 8.62 4.11 3.24
CA LEU A 486 10.04 4.43 3.39
C LEU A 486 10.61 3.97 4.72
N LEU A 487 9.88 4.18 5.83
CA LEU A 487 10.32 3.75 7.16
C LEU A 487 10.53 2.23 7.24
N VAL A 488 9.62 1.45 6.64
CA VAL A 488 9.75 -0.02 6.65
C VAL A 488 10.91 -0.46 5.76
N ILE A 489 11.09 0.15 4.58
CA ILE A 489 12.24 -0.13 3.71
C ILE A 489 13.55 0.19 4.46
N ALA A 490 13.64 1.36 5.09
CA ALA A 490 14.79 1.78 5.89
C ALA A 490 15.14 0.74 6.97
N LYS A 491 14.14 0.30 7.75
CA LYS A 491 14.32 -0.73 8.79
C LYS A 491 14.77 -2.08 8.25
N ASN A 492 14.20 -2.51 7.12
CA ASN A 492 14.43 -3.85 6.59
C ASN A 492 15.71 -3.96 5.75
N THR A 493 16.08 -2.91 5.02
CA THR A 493 17.20 -2.94 4.07
C THR A 493 18.41 -2.14 4.53
N GLN A 494 18.25 -1.20 5.47
CA GLN A 494 19.28 -0.21 5.82
C GLN A 494 19.83 0.53 4.58
N PHE A 495 19.02 0.64 3.52
CA PHE A 495 19.40 1.21 2.22
C PHE A 495 20.64 0.58 1.58
N ARG A 496 20.96 -0.69 1.89
CA ARG A 496 22.16 -1.38 1.38
C ARG A 496 22.12 -1.75 -0.12
N PHE A 497 20.94 -1.70 -0.74
CA PHE A 497 20.70 -2.25 -2.08
C PHE A 497 20.39 -1.13 -3.07
N ARG A 498 21.23 -1.02 -4.11
CA ARG A 498 21.15 0.05 -5.11
C ARG A 498 19.94 -0.06 -6.03
N GLU A 499 19.38 -1.26 -6.14
CA GLU A 499 18.22 -1.56 -6.97
C GLU A 499 16.98 -0.75 -6.56
N PHE A 500 16.93 -0.26 -5.31
CA PHE A 500 15.86 0.61 -4.82
C PHE A 500 16.12 2.10 -5.06
N ASP A 501 17.36 2.53 -5.29
CA ASP A 501 17.75 3.95 -5.23
C ASP A 501 16.92 4.82 -6.18
N ASP A 502 16.81 4.42 -7.45
CA ASP A 502 16.05 5.17 -8.45
C ASP A 502 14.57 5.32 -8.07
N ILE A 503 13.96 4.25 -7.56
CA ILE A 503 12.54 4.23 -7.18
C ILE A 503 12.31 5.11 -5.95
N LEU A 504 13.21 5.04 -4.97
CA LEU A 504 13.15 5.87 -3.78
C LEU A 504 13.34 7.35 -4.13
N LEU A 505 14.30 7.68 -5.00
CA LEU A 505 14.52 9.05 -5.45
C LEU A 505 13.32 9.59 -6.23
N GLN A 506 12.87 8.88 -7.27
CA GLN A 506 11.71 9.30 -8.08
C GLN A 506 10.45 9.50 -7.24
N SER A 507 10.15 8.58 -6.31
CA SER A 507 9.01 8.74 -5.40
C SER A 507 9.18 9.95 -4.48
N THR A 508 10.39 10.22 -4.02
CA THR A 508 10.71 11.39 -3.19
C THR A 508 10.51 12.71 -3.92
N PHE A 509 10.84 12.79 -5.20
CA PHE A 509 10.52 13.93 -6.06
C PHE A 509 9.01 14.14 -6.15
N TYR A 510 8.26 13.07 -6.42
CA TYR A 510 6.80 13.15 -6.59
C TYR A 510 6.08 13.61 -5.31
N TYR A 511 6.45 13.05 -4.15
CA TYR A 511 5.82 13.38 -2.86
C TYR A 511 6.47 14.55 -2.11
N LYS A 512 7.48 15.22 -2.71
CA LYS A 512 8.29 16.27 -2.06
C LYS A 512 8.88 15.83 -0.71
N GLY A 513 9.25 14.55 -0.60
CA GLY A 513 9.59 13.87 0.65
C GLY A 513 11.06 13.97 1.10
N TYR A 514 11.85 14.87 0.51
CA TYR A 514 13.31 14.81 0.59
C TYR A 514 13.87 14.85 2.02
N GLN A 515 13.34 15.73 2.87
CA GLN A 515 13.75 15.82 4.27
C GLN A 515 13.46 14.53 5.05
N TYR A 516 12.36 13.86 4.72
CA TYR A 516 11.98 12.62 5.40
C TYR A 516 12.86 11.45 4.97
N LEU A 517 13.11 11.29 3.66
CA LEU A 517 14.05 10.28 3.18
C LEU A 517 15.45 10.52 3.75
N LEU A 518 15.92 11.77 3.76
CA LEU A 518 17.19 12.17 4.32
C LEU A 518 17.33 11.76 5.79
N LYS A 519 16.31 12.08 6.61
CA LYS A 519 16.26 11.65 8.02
C LYS A 519 16.33 10.14 8.17
N LEU A 520 15.62 9.37 7.34
CA LEU A 520 15.66 7.90 7.42
C LEU A 520 17.03 7.34 7.03
N ILE A 521 17.71 7.92 6.04
CA ILE A 521 19.06 7.49 5.65
C ILE A 521 20.04 7.72 6.81
N ILE A 522 19.93 8.83 7.55
CA ILE A 522 20.70 9.05 8.79
C ILE A 522 20.40 7.96 9.80
N ASP A 523 19.12 7.82 10.15
CA ASP A 523 18.69 7.08 11.33
C ASP A 523 18.93 5.57 11.15
N TYR A 524 18.86 5.07 9.90
CA TYR A 524 18.91 3.63 9.59
C TYR A 524 20.02 3.20 8.62
N GLY A 525 20.45 4.08 7.73
CA GLY A 525 21.36 3.72 6.63
C GLY A 525 22.80 3.51 7.08
N GLN A 526 23.28 4.33 8.02
CA GLN A 526 24.71 4.37 8.39
C GLN A 526 25.60 4.38 7.11
N GLU A 527 26.73 3.68 7.11
CA GLU A 527 27.62 3.60 5.93
C GLU A 527 26.99 2.89 4.72
N LYS A 528 25.99 2.03 4.93
CA LYS A 528 25.34 1.27 3.85
C LYS A 528 24.45 2.14 2.98
N GLY A 529 23.90 3.22 3.56
CA GLY A 529 23.05 4.20 2.87
C GLY A 529 23.81 5.34 2.18
N ASP A 530 25.15 5.39 2.32
CA ASP A 530 25.97 6.50 1.83
C ASP A 530 25.77 6.78 0.34
N LYS A 531 25.65 5.73 -0.49
CA LYS A 531 25.44 5.90 -1.94
C LYS A 531 24.08 6.53 -2.27
N LEU A 532 23.02 6.10 -1.58
CA LEU A 532 21.71 6.72 -1.72
C LEU A 532 21.72 8.17 -1.19
N LEU A 533 22.45 8.42 -0.10
CA LEU A 533 22.65 9.77 0.45
C LEU A 533 23.34 10.69 -0.57
N VAL A 534 24.42 10.22 -1.21
CA VAL A 534 25.12 10.96 -2.27
C VAL A 534 24.14 11.30 -3.40
N SER A 535 23.38 10.31 -3.89
CA SER A 535 22.41 10.52 -4.97
C SER A 535 21.31 11.50 -4.59
N LEU A 536 20.80 11.46 -3.35
CA LEU A 536 19.79 12.38 -2.83
C LEU A 536 20.32 13.82 -2.71
N LEU A 537 21.53 13.99 -2.19
CA LEU A 537 22.14 15.32 -2.00
C LEU A 537 22.53 15.95 -3.34
N ARG A 538 22.99 15.16 -4.32
CA ARG A 538 23.21 15.65 -5.70
C ARG A 538 21.90 16.05 -6.37
N ALA A 539 20.85 15.25 -6.18
CA ALA A 539 19.51 15.54 -6.70
C ALA A 539 18.87 16.80 -6.07
N LYS A 540 19.23 17.14 -4.82
CA LYS A 540 18.74 18.33 -4.12
C LYS A 540 19.84 18.98 -3.25
N PRO A 541 20.77 19.75 -3.85
CA PRO A 541 21.93 20.32 -3.14
C PRO A 541 21.56 21.23 -1.95
N ALA A 542 20.40 21.89 -2.00
CA ALA A 542 19.89 22.72 -0.91
C ALA A 542 19.72 21.97 0.44
N LEU A 543 19.65 20.64 0.44
CA LEU A 543 19.57 19.84 1.67
C LEU A 543 20.90 19.77 2.42
N ILE A 544 22.04 19.99 1.74
CA ILE A 544 23.37 20.00 2.34
C ILE A 544 23.42 21.04 3.47
N GLY A 545 22.87 22.23 3.21
CA GLY A 545 22.71 23.32 4.18
C GLY A 545 21.97 22.90 5.47
N ASN A 546 20.77 22.36 5.30
CA ASN A 546 19.87 22.00 6.40
C ASN A 546 20.30 20.74 7.18
N TYR A 547 21.17 19.92 6.60
CA TYR A 547 21.54 18.62 7.15
C TYR A 547 22.92 18.63 7.77
N TYR A 548 23.91 19.15 7.05
CA TYR A 548 25.30 18.93 7.40
C TYR A 548 25.80 19.91 8.46
N PHE A 549 25.24 21.12 8.47
CA PHE A 549 25.66 22.19 9.38
C PHE A 549 24.89 22.21 10.71
N ASP A 550 23.75 21.52 10.81
CA ASP A 550 22.89 21.51 12.02
C ASP A 550 22.75 20.12 12.68
N THR A 551 23.23 19.01 12.09
CA THR A 551 23.07 17.66 12.69
C THR A 551 24.35 17.09 13.34
N THR A 552 24.23 16.68 14.60
CA THR A 552 25.26 16.08 15.48
C THR A 552 25.70 14.65 15.10
N VAL A 553 25.35 14.15 13.92
CA VAL A 553 25.64 12.77 13.53
C VAL A 553 27.13 12.61 13.28
N VAL A 554 27.89 11.99 14.18
CA VAL A 554 29.31 11.69 13.96
C VAL A 554 29.40 10.33 13.28
N SER A 555 29.76 10.29 11.99
CA SER A 555 30.02 9.05 11.25
C SER A 555 31.33 9.23 10.45
N PRO A 556 32.25 8.25 10.44
CA PRO A 556 33.46 8.28 9.60
C PRO A 556 33.18 8.47 8.10
N SER A 557 32.00 8.04 7.63
CA SER A 557 31.55 8.21 6.24
C SER A 557 31.11 9.63 5.88
N LYS A 558 30.94 10.54 6.85
CA LYS A 558 30.45 11.89 6.56
C LYS A 558 31.37 12.59 5.55
N THR A 559 32.68 12.55 5.77
CA THR A 559 33.65 13.21 4.89
C THR A 559 33.64 12.60 3.49
N SER A 560 33.66 11.26 3.39
CA SER A 560 33.68 10.57 2.10
C SER A 560 32.42 10.85 1.27
N VAL A 561 31.25 10.89 1.90
CA VAL A 561 29.97 11.28 1.28
C VAL A 561 30.03 12.71 0.76
N ILE A 562 30.52 13.67 1.56
CA ILE A 562 30.62 15.08 1.11
C ILE A 562 31.57 15.21 -0.07
N VAL A 563 32.73 14.57 0.00
CA VAL A 563 33.71 14.61 -1.08
C VAL A 563 33.10 14.04 -2.35
N GLU A 564 32.38 12.92 -2.24
CA GLU A 564 31.69 12.33 -3.38
C GLU A 564 30.56 13.23 -3.91
N VAL A 565 29.76 13.86 -3.04
CA VAL A 565 28.73 14.82 -3.45
C VAL A 565 29.36 15.99 -4.21
N ILE A 566 30.34 16.68 -3.61
CA ILE A 566 31.03 17.85 -4.20
C ILE A 566 31.64 17.52 -5.56
N ASN A 567 32.31 16.36 -5.70
CA ASN A 567 32.90 15.94 -6.96
C ASN A 567 31.88 15.75 -8.11
N GLY A 568 30.60 15.60 -7.79
CA GLY A 568 29.53 15.41 -8.78
C GLY A 568 28.50 16.54 -8.85
N LEU A 569 28.72 17.65 -8.12
CA LEU A 569 27.89 18.84 -8.25
C LEU A 569 28.34 19.67 -9.45
N ASP A 570 27.39 20.34 -10.09
CA ASP A 570 27.70 21.33 -11.12
C ASP A 570 28.20 22.64 -10.48
N TYR A 571 28.66 23.53 -11.35
CA TYR A 571 29.25 24.80 -10.96
C TYR A 571 28.27 25.68 -10.16
N ASP A 572 27.05 25.82 -10.64
CA ASP A 572 26.06 26.72 -10.05
C ASP A 572 25.64 26.24 -8.65
N ALA A 573 25.45 24.92 -8.47
CA ALA A 573 25.14 24.35 -7.16
C ALA A 573 26.29 24.51 -6.16
N LEU A 574 27.55 24.39 -6.61
CA LEU A 574 28.71 24.63 -5.75
C LEU A 574 28.83 26.09 -5.33
N ALA A 575 28.67 27.02 -6.28
CA ALA A 575 28.71 28.45 -6.00
C ALA A 575 27.60 28.88 -5.03
N ASP A 576 26.40 28.33 -5.18
CA ASP A 576 25.28 28.64 -4.28
C ASP A 576 25.50 28.11 -2.85
N LEU A 577 26.20 26.98 -2.69
CA LEU A 577 26.59 26.46 -1.38
C LEU A 577 27.65 27.34 -0.70
N THR A 578 28.62 27.88 -1.46
CA THR A 578 29.73 28.66 -0.92
C THR A 578 29.41 30.14 -0.69
N LYS A 579 28.33 30.67 -1.28
CA LYS A 579 27.87 32.06 -1.04
C LYS A 579 27.47 32.35 0.42
N GLN A 580 27.12 31.34 1.21
CA GLN A 580 26.76 31.52 2.62
C GLN A 580 27.98 31.20 3.50
N ASN A 581 28.63 32.22 4.09
CA ASN A 581 29.88 32.08 4.86
C ASN A 581 29.84 30.97 5.94
N LYS A 582 28.70 30.77 6.62
CA LYS A 582 28.51 29.70 7.61
C LYS A 582 28.83 28.30 7.05
N TYR A 583 28.56 28.07 5.77
CA TYR A 583 28.71 26.75 5.14
C TYR A 583 30.12 26.52 4.62
N PHE A 584 30.78 27.58 4.17
CA PHE A 584 32.18 27.54 3.77
C PHE A 584 33.08 27.11 4.92
N ASP A 585 32.95 27.75 6.09
CA ASP A 585 33.82 27.48 7.26
C ASP A 585 33.77 26.02 7.70
N VAL A 586 32.57 25.43 7.72
CA VAL A 586 32.39 24.04 8.14
C VAL A 586 32.88 23.06 7.06
N LEU A 587 32.58 23.30 5.77
CA LEU A 587 33.13 22.48 4.67
C LEU A 587 34.66 22.52 4.67
N PHE A 588 35.23 23.70 4.88
CA PHE A 588 36.66 23.92 4.95
C PHE A 588 37.29 23.16 6.13
N ALA A 589 36.71 23.25 7.33
CA ALA A 589 37.19 22.52 8.51
C ALA A 589 37.27 21.00 8.27
N PHE A 590 36.22 20.39 7.69
CA PHE A 590 36.18 18.95 7.42
C PHE A 590 37.26 18.50 6.43
N LEU A 591 37.41 19.22 5.31
CA LEU A 591 38.37 18.87 4.26
C LEU A 591 39.84 19.05 4.71
N VAL A 592 40.08 19.88 5.72
CA VAL A 592 41.41 20.13 6.31
C VAL A 592 41.78 19.13 7.41
N THR A 593 40.81 18.61 8.19
CA THR A 593 41.07 17.65 9.28
C THR A 593 41.45 16.23 8.84
N GLU A 594 41.25 15.86 7.58
CA GLU A 594 41.52 14.52 7.05
C GLU A 594 43.00 14.29 6.68
N LYS A 595 43.51 13.07 6.92
CA LYS A 595 44.89 12.67 6.55
C LYS A 595 45.16 12.79 5.05
N LYS A 596 44.11 12.66 4.21
CA LYS A 596 44.14 12.98 2.79
C LYS A 596 43.38 14.29 2.56
N ILE A 597 44.05 15.41 2.77
CA ILE A 597 43.50 16.71 2.40
C ILE A 597 43.11 16.65 0.91
N HIS A 598 41.82 16.84 0.61
CA HIS A 598 41.29 16.91 -0.75
C HIS A 598 41.62 18.27 -1.36
N ARG A 599 42.91 18.53 -1.53
CA ARG A 599 43.51 19.85 -1.77
C ARG A 599 42.96 20.55 -3.01
N ASN A 600 42.61 19.78 -4.04
CA ASN A 600 42.04 20.31 -5.29
C ASN A 600 40.63 20.89 -5.04
N ILE A 601 39.81 20.17 -4.25
CA ILE A 601 38.45 20.60 -3.89
C ILE A 601 38.52 21.84 -3.00
N VAL A 602 39.44 21.85 -2.02
CA VAL A 602 39.65 23.01 -1.15
C VAL A 602 40.01 24.25 -1.97
N ALA A 603 40.89 24.10 -2.95
CA ALA A 603 41.30 25.20 -3.81
C ALA A 603 40.12 25.76 -4.62
N GLU A 604 39.29 24.90 -5.20
CA GLU A 604 38.11 25.30 -5.98
C GLU A 604 37.04 25.97 -5.11
N LEU A 605 36.80 25.47 -3.89
CA LEU A 605 35.87 26.07 -2.93
C LEU A 605 36.32 27.48 -2.49
N VAL A 606 37.61 27.67 -2.23
CA VAL A 606 38.18 28.96 -1.83
C VAL A 606 38.04 30.00 -2.94
N LEU A 607 38.15 29.59 -4.21
CA LEU A 607 37.94 30.46 -5.37
C LEU A 607 36.45 30.82 -5.58
N LEU A 608 35.53 30.08 -4.98
CA LEU A 608 34.08 30.27 -5.10
C LEU A 608 33.45 30.94 -3.88
N ALA A 609 34.17 31.04 -2.76
CA ALA A 609 33.67 31.59 -1.53
C ALA A 609 33.73 33.12 -1.52
N ASP A 610 32.77 33.75 -0.81
CA ASP A 610 32.76 35.19 -0.57
C ASP A 610 33.60 35.55 0.66
N ILE A 611 34.90 35.25 0.57
CA ILE A 611 35.90 35.54 1.60
C ILE A 611 36.79 36.70 1.17
N ASP A 612 37.42 37.35 2.15
CA ASP A 612 38.38 38.39 1.85
C ASP A 612 39.58 37.84 1.05
N VAL A 613 40.10 38.68 0.16
CA VAL A 613 41.12 38.30 -0.81
C VAL A 613 42.42 37.84 -0.14
N ASP A 614 42.77 38.41 1.02
CA ASP A 614 43.99 38.05 1.76
C ASP A 614 43.88 36.64 2.36
N SER A 615 42.76 36.35 3.04
CA SER A 615 42.46 35.01 3.55
C SER A 615 42.45 33.97 2.43
N ALA A 616 41.85 34.27 1.28
CA ALA A 616 41.84 33.38 0.12
C ALA A 616 43.25 33.07 -0.37
N LEU A 617 44.10 34.10 -0.55
CA LEU A 617 45.49 33.95 -0.99
C LEU A 617 46.33 33.19 0.05
N ALA A 618 46.15 33.46 1.34
CA ALA A 618 46.86 32.77 2.41
C ALA A 618 46.53 31.26 2.44
N ILE A 619 45.26 30.89 2.20
CA ILE A 619 44.81 29.50 2.13
C ILE A 619 45.38 28.81 0.89
N ILE A 620 45.23 29.39 -0.31
CA ILE A 620 45.73 28.81 -1.57
C ILE A 620 47.24 28.62 -1.50
N ASN A 621 47.98 29.59 -0.94
CA ASN A 621 49.42 29.48 -0.76
C ASN A 621 49.84 28.27 0.10
N LYS A 622 49.03 27.80 1.05
CA LYS A 622 49.36 26.61 1.86
C LYS A 622 49.21 25.28 1.09
N LEU A 623 48.56 25.30 -0.08
CA LEU A 623 48.33 24.10 -0.90
C LEU A 623 49.58 23.71 -1.72
N PRO A 624 49.75 22.42 -2.08
CA PRO A 624 50.85 22.00 -2.95
C PRO A 624 50.59 22.36 -4.41
N ALA A 625 51.66 22.36 -5.22
CA ALA A 625 51.61 22.67 -6.64
C ALA A 625 50.55 21.87 -7.42
N LEU A 626 50.43 20.56 -7.20
CA LEU A 626 49.43 19.72 -7.89
C LEU A 626 48.00 20.23 -7.70
N ALA A 627 47.65 20.74 -6.51
CA ALA A 627 46.31 21.21 -6.22
C ALA A 627 46.03 22.57 -6.87
N ILE A 628 46.99 23.49 -6.75
CA ILE A 628 46.89 24.83 -7.37
C ILE A 628 46.76 24.70 -8.89
N ASN A 629 47.47 23.76 -9.51
CA ASN A 629 47.40 23.57 -10.96
C ASN A 629 46.16 22.84 -11.48
N SER A 630 45.30 22.35 -10.59
CA SER A 630 44.07 21.64 -10.94
C SER A 630 42.80 22.50 -10.86
N VAL A 631 42.93 23.75 -10.39
CA VAL A 631 41.80 24.67 -10.24
C VAL A 631 41.43 25.36 -11.54
N ASN A 632 40.25 25.97 -11.59
CA ASN A 632 39.88 26.85 -12.67
C ASN A 632 40.82 28.07 -12.76
N ILE A 633 41.60 28.14 -13.85
CA ILE A 633 42.65 29.14 -14.04
C ILE A 633 42.10 30.58 -14.14
N ASP A 634 40.93 30.78 -14.74
CA ASP A 634 40.33 32.11 -14.90
C ASP A 634 39.96 32.71 -13.54
N ARG A 635 39.46 31.89 -12.60
CA ARG A 635 39.16 32.35 -11.25
C ARG A 635 40.40 32.62 -10.44
N LEU A 636 41.44 31.79 -10.60
CA LEU A 636 42.74 32.07 -10.00
C LEU A 636 43.26 33.43 -10.49
N ILE A 637 43.13 33.73 -11.79
CA ILE A 637 43.48 35.03 -12.37
C ILE A 637 42.65 36.17 -11.74
N VAL A 638 41.33 36.00 -11.59
CA VAL A 638 40.49 37.02 -10.93
C VAL A 638 40.94 37.29 -9.49
N LEU A 639 41.24 36.23 -8.72
CA LEU A 639 41.71 36.38 -7.35
C LEU A 639 43.08 37.07 -7.30
N LEU A 640 44.02 36.66 -8.15
CA LEU A 640 45.35 37.27 -8.24
C LEU A 640 45.25 38.77 -8.60
N ASN A 641 44.42 39.13 -9.58
CA ASN A 641 44.18 40.52 -9.97
C ASN A 641 43.60 41.36 -8.83
N LYS A 642 42.62 40.83 -8.08
CA LYS A 642 42.11 41.50 -6.88
C LYS A 642 43.20 41.64 -5.81
N GLY A 643 44.04 40.62 -5.63
CA GLY A 643 45.17 40.64 -4.72
C GLY A 643 46.17 41.74 -5.06
N PHE A 644 46.56 41.84 -6.33
CA PHE A 644 47.45 42.90 -6.81
C PHE A 644 46.85 44.31 -6.59
N ALA A 645 45.54 44.48 -6.79
CA ALA A 645 44.85 45.76 -6.62
C ALA A 645 44.80 46.25 -5.16
N GLN A 646 44.71 45.33 -4.20
CA GLN A 646 44.55 45.68 -2.77
C GLN A 646 45.85 46.03 -2.05
N ASN A 647 46.98 46.09 -2.77
CA ASN A 647 48.27 46.61 -2.27
C ASN A 647 48.82 45.92 -1.01
N LYS A 648 48.32 44.72 -0.72
CA LYS A 648 48.76 43.87 0.37
C LYS A 648 49.14 42.52 -0.24
N VAL A 649 50.23 41.94 0.28
CA VAL A 649 50.66 40.56 0.05
C VAL A 649 51.59 40.30 -1.15
N SER A 650 52.84 40.76 -1.07
CA SER A 650 53.91 40.27 -1.96
C SER A 650 54.33 38.82 -1.64
N ASN A 651 54.12 38.32 -0.42
CA ASN A 651 54.65 37.02 0.02
C ASN A 651 53.78 35.79 -0.27
N HIS A 652 52.45 35.92 -0.41
CA HIS A 652 51.59 34.78 -0.77
C HIS A 652 51.46 34.63 -2.29
N ILE A 653 51.31 35.75 -3.00
CA ILE A 653 51.20 35.75 -4.46
C ILE A 653 52.44 35.12 -5.10
N SER A 654 53.63 35.54 -4.68
CA SER A 654 54.91 34.97 -5.12
C SER A 654 54.98 33.45 -4.97
N LYS A 655 54.68 32.96 -3.77
CA LYS A 655 54.70 31.52 -3.46
C LYS A 655 53.63 30.72 -4.20
N ILE A 656 52.49 31.33 -4.55
CA ILE A 656 51.46 30.71 -5.41
C ILE A 656 51.99 30.59 -6.83
N LEU A 657 52.57 31.68 -7.36
CA LEU A 657 53.12 31.73 -8.71
C LEU A 657 54.27 30.73 -8.92
N ASP A 658 55.15 30.57 -7.93
CA ASP A 658 56.24 29.58 -7.95
C ASP A 658 55.76 28.12 -8.01
N LYS A 659 54.50 27.87 -7.64
CA LYS A 659 53.89 26.54 -7.65
C LYS A 659 53.14 26.25 -8.95
N LEU A 660 53.01 27.22 -9.87
CA LEU A 660 52.34 27.01 -11.14
C LEU A 660 53.22 26.19 -12.10
N ASN A 661 52.59 25.30 -12.86
CA ASN A 661 53.21 24.62 -13.97
C ASN A 661 53.36 25.60 -15.17
N GLN A 662 54.12 25.19 -16.19
CA GLN A 662 54.43 26.05 -17.33
C GLN A 662 53.16 26.53 -18.09
N GLU A 663 52.14 25.67 -18.20
CA GLU A 663 50.89 25.99 -18.90
C GLU A 663 50.07 27.04 -18.16
N ASN A 664 49.77 26.81 -16.88
CA ASN A 664 49.01 27.75 -16.05
C ASN A 664 49.76 29.06 -15.84
N ALA A 665 51.09 29.02 -15.63
CA ALA A 665 51.91 30.21 -15.54
C ALA A 665 51.85 31.05 -16.83
N SER A 666 51.92 30.40 -18.00
CA SER A 666 51.78 31.05 -19.30
C SER A 666 50.41 31.73 -19.46
N THR A 667 49.32 31.04 -19.09
CA THR A 667 47.95 31.58 -19.14
C THR A 667 47.77 32.78 -18.20
N VAL A 668 48.29 32.70 -16.97
CA VAL A 668 48.25 33.80 -15.99
C VAL A 668 49.00 35.03 -16.53
N VAL A 669 50.22 34.86 -17.04
CA VAL A 669 51.00 35.96 -17.62
C VAL A 669 50.24 36.61 -18.77
N ARG A 670 49.73 35.84 -19.73
CA ARG A 670 48.96 36.40 -20.85
C ARG A 670 47.72 37.15 -20.40
N ALA A 671 46.95 36.59 -19.46
CA ALA A 671 45.70 37.18 -19.01
C ALA A 671 45.92 38.48 -18.21
N ILE A 672 47.02 38.57 -17.46
CA ILE A 672 47.39 39.78 -16.71
C ILE A 672 47.82 40.91 -17.67
N PHE A 673 48.63 40.61 -18.68
CA PHE A 673 49.21 41.64 -19.56
C PHE A 673 48.44 41.92 -20.86
N SER A 674 47.36 41.20 -21.15
CA SER A 674 46.52 41.42 -22.34
C SER A 674 45.40 42.45 -22.14
N ARG A 675 45.29 43.06 -20.96
CA ARG A 675 44.25 44.05 -20.61
C ARG A 675 44.88 45.42 -20.39
N ASP A 676 44.14 46.49 -20.65
CA ASP A 676 44.49 47.83 -20.16
C ASP A 676 44.38 47.84 -18.63
N VAL A 677 45.52 47.78 -17.96
CA VAL A 677 45.63 47.85 -16.51
C VAL A 677 46.06 49.28 -16.13
N ASP A 678 45.48 49.83 -15.06
CA ASP A 678 45.93 51.12 -14.50
C ASP A 678 47.44 51.14 -14.29
N ASN A 679 48.11 52.21 -14.71
CA ASN A 679 49.58 52.32 -14.72
C ASN A 679 50.21 52.06 -13.35
N GLN A 680 49.56 52.50 -12.26
CA GLN A 680 50.05 52.26 -10.89
C GLN A 680 49.91 50.80 -10.45
N LEU A 681 48.87 50.11 -10.93
CA LEU A 681 48.66 48.69 -10.68
C LEU A 681 49.59 47.83 -11.53
N LEU A 682 49.80 48.22 -12.79
CA LEU A 682 50.72 47.58 -13.72
C LEU A 682 52.15 47.56 -13.16
N GLU A 683 52.62 48.69 -12.62
CA GLU A 683 53.94 48.80 -11.99
C GLU A 683 54.12 47.79 -10.84
N LYS A 684 53.09 47.65 -9.99
CA LYS A 684 53.11 46.73 -8.84
C LYS A 684 53.06 45.26 -9.23
N ILE A 685 52.22 44.93 -10.22
CA ILE A 685 52.11 43.58 -10.79
C ILE A 685 53.45 43.15 -11.36
N ILE A 686 54.07 44.04 -12.13
CA ILE A 686 55.36 43.81 -12.77
C ILE A 686 56.45 43.67 -11.72
N TYR A 687 56.55 44.59 -10.76
CA TYR A 687 57.51 44.50 -9.67
C TYR A 687 57.39 43.17 -8.90
N ALA A 688 56.15 42.73 -8.59
CA ALA A 688 55.91 41.45 -7.95
C ALA A 688 56.35 40.27 -8.83
N LEU A 689 55.93 40.21 -10.10
CA LEU A 689 56.26 39.13 -11.01
C LEU A 689 57.77 39.05 -11.33
N LEU A 690 58.45 40.18 -11.47
CA LEU A 690 59.88 40.24 -11.79
C LEU A 690 60.76 39.88 -10.59
N ASN A 691 60.44 40.38 -9.40
CA ASN A 691 61.28 40.20 -8.21
C ASN A 691 61.01 38.90 -7.44
N THR A 692 59.87 38.25 -7.68
CA THR A 692 59.48 37.04 -6.95
C THR A 692 59.40 35.78 -7.81
N SER A 693 59.79 35.84 -9.08
CA SER A 693 59.65 34.72 -10.02
C SER A 693 60.73 33.64 -9.88
N GLY A 694 60.28 32.41 -9.66
CA GLY A 694 61.04 31.18 -9.90
C GLY A 694 61.32 30.93 -11.40
N PRO A 695 62.11 29.87 -11.71
CA PRO A 695 62.61 29.61 -13.07
C PRO A 695 61.51 29.36 -14.12
N VAL A 696 60.39 28.75 -13.72
CA VAL A 696 59.24 28.50 -14.61
C VAL A 696 58.57 29.82 -15.01
N LEU A 697 58.29 30.69 -14.05
CA LEU A 697 57.66 31.97 -14.32
C LEU A 697 58.58 32.91 -15.10
N LYS A 698 59.89 32.94 -14.81
CA LYS A 698 60.87 33.71 -15.59
C LYS A 698 60.91 33.28 -17.06
N LYS A 699 60.85 31.98 -17.32
CA LYS A 699 60.73 31.45 -18.68
C LYS A 699 59.42 31.92 -19.34
N CYS A 700 58.28 31.79 -18.66
CA CYS A 700 56.99 32.26 -19.19
C CYS A 700 56.95 33.77 -19.47
N LEU A 701 57.55 34.59 -18.60
CA LEU A 701 57.70 36.03 -18.83
C LEU A 701 58.57 36.31 -20.06
N SER A 702 59.67 35.58 -20.23
CA SER A 702 60.51 35.69 -21.44
C SER A 702 59.82 35.20 -22.72
N ASP A 703 58.94 34.20 -22.59
CA ASP A 703 58.18 33.62 -23.70
C ASP A 703 57.06 34.58 -24.17
N HIS A 704 56.63 35.55 -23.37
CA HIS A 704 55.59 36.55 -23.69
C HIS A 704 56.10 37.99 -23.55
N ILE A 705 57.40 38.20 -23.80
CA ILE A 705 58.04 39.51 -23.65
C ILE A 705 57.45 40.59 -24.57
N ASP A 706 56.86 40.19 -25.70
CA ASP A 706 56.17 41.06 -26.66
C ASP A 706 55.02 41.80 -25.98
N ILE A 707 54.07 41.05 -25.38
CA ILE A 707 52.87 41.61 -24.74
C ILE A 707 53.27 42.48 -23.53
N ILE A 708 54.25 42.01 -22.74
CA ILE A 708 54.76 42.75 -21.57
C ILE A 708 55.37 44.09 -22.00
N SER A 709 56.15 44.08 -23.09
CA SER A 709 56.86 45.28 -23.57
C SER A 709 55.93 46.29 -24.21
N GLU A 710 54.89 45.85 -24.91
CA GLU A 710 53.85 46.72 -25.47
C GLU A 710 53.11 47.50 -24.38
N GLN A 711 52.74 46.84 -23.27
CA GLN A 711 52.12 47.47 -22.11
C GLN A 711 53.08 48.45 -21.40
N LEU A 712 54.32 48.00 -21.15
CA LEU A 712 55.33 48.83 -20.47
C LEU A 712 55.63 50.12 -21.23
N ALA A 713 55.67 50.07 -22.56
CA ALA A 713 56.00 51.22 -23.38
C ALA A 713 55.00 52.38 -23.27
N GLY A 714 53.79 52.14 -22.78
CA GLY A 714 52.77 53.17 -22.53
C GLY A 714 52.78 53.78 -21.12
N SER A 715 53.68 53.35 -20.24
CA SER A 715 53.66 53.68 -18.80
C SER A 715 54.94 54.37 -18.32
N VAL A 716 54.86 55.15 -17.22
CA VAL A 716 56.03 55.85 -16.64
C VAL A 716 56.77 54.90 -15.70
N LEU A 717 58.04 54.58 -15.99
CA LEU A 717 58.79 53.53 -15.29
C LEU A 717 59.84 54.06 -14.30
N ASN A 718 59.93 53.40 -13.14
CA ASN A 718 61.04 53.53 -12.18
C ASN A 718 62.35 52.92 -12.76
N PRO A 719 63.54 53.52 -12.55
CA PRO A 719 64.83 52.96 -12.94
C PRO A 719 65.06 51.46 -12.64
N ASP A 720 64.63 50.95 -11.48
CA ASP A 720 64.82 49.54 -11.10
C ASP A 720 64.02 48.57 -12.02
N LEU A 721 62.92 49.04 -12.60
CA LEU A 721 62.09 48.27 -13.53
C LEU A 721 62.71 48.23 -14.92
N GLU A 722 63.46 49.24 -15.33
CA GLU A 722 64.16 49.25 -16.64
C GLU A 722 65.24 48.16 -16.68
N GLU A 723 66.03 48.01 -15.61
CA GLU A 723 67.01 46.93 -15.52
C GLU A 723 66.33 45.55 -15.56
N SER A 724 65.21 45.42 -14.84
CA SER A 724 64.45 44.18 -14.79
C SER A 724 63.81 43.83 -16.14
N TRP A 725 63.29 44.82 -16.88
CA TRP A 725 62.76 44.67 -18.24
C TRP A 725 63.85 44.21 -19.22
N ILE A 726 65.02 44.86 -19.19
CA ILE A 726 66.19 44.48 -19.99
C ILE A 726 66.63 43.04 -19.67
N SER A 727 66.57 42.63 -18.40
CA SER A 727 66.98 41.30 -17.98
C SER A 727 66.10 40.21 -18.59
N ILE A 728 64.77 40.38 -18.57
CA ILE A 728 63.83 39.40 -19.17
C ILE A 728 63.90 39.44 -20.69
N PHE A 729 64.03 40.63 -21.27
CA PHE A 729 64.23 40.80 -22.71
C PHE A 729 65.41 39.97 -23.23
N LYS A 730 66.53 39.97 -22.51
CA LYS A 730 67.72 39.17 -22.85
C LYS A 730 67.51 37.67 -22.68
N LEU A 731 66.59 37.24 -21.82
CA LEU A 731 66.28 35.82 -21.61
C LEU A 731 65.39 35.25 -22.72
N SER A 732 64.67 36.10 -23.46
CA SER A 732 63.81 35.64 -24.56
C SER A 732 64.63 35.03 -25.69
N LYS A 733 64.20 33.86 -26.17
CA LYS A 733 64.81 33.15 -27.31
C LYS A 733 63.93 33.15 -28.56
N HIS A 734 62.72 33.70 -28.46
CA HIS A 734 61.77 33.75 -29.56
C HIS A 734 62.02 35.01 -30.39
N LEU A 735 62.65 34.85 -31.55
CA LEU A 735 63.06 35.96 -32.41
C LEU A 735 61.93 36.96 -32.66
N GLU A 736 60.76 36.51 -33.12
CA GLU A 736 59.62 37.40 -33.40
C GLU A 736 59.16 38.22 -32.20
N LYS A 737 58.97 37.56 -31.05
CA LYS A 737 58.49 38.21 -29.82
C LYS A 737 59.54 39.15 -29.24
N GLN A 738 60.80 38.75 -29.32
CA GLN A 738 61.92 39.58 -28.91
C GLN A 738 62.05 40.81 -29.81
N THR A 739 61.84 40.68 -31.13
CA THR A 739 61.82 41.84 -32.05
C THR A 739 60.66 42.80 -31.73
N ARG A 740 59.44 42.29 -31.48
CA ARG A 740 58.28 43.10 -31.01
C ARG A 740 58.59 43.88 -29.74
N ALA A 741 59.14 43.19 -28.76
CA ALA A 741 59.56 43.78 -27.50
C ALA A 741 60.62 44.87 -27.70
N ALA A 742 61.63 44.61 -28.54
CA ALA A 742 62.68 45.57 -28.84
C ALA A 742 62.13 46.84 -29.50
N ILE A 743 61.15 46.72 -30.40
CA ILE A 743 60.47 47.87 -31.01
C ILE A 743 59.76 48.70 -29.94
N SER A 744 58.99 48.06 -29.05
CA SER A 744 58.28 48.74 -27.95
C SER A 744 59.25 49.43 -26.98
N MET A 745 60.37 48.78 -26.65
CA MET A 745 61.44 49.37 -25.85
C MET A 745 62.07 50.60 -26.52
N LEU A 746 62.28 50.58 -27.84
CA LEU A 746 62.80 51.73 -28.58
C LEU A 746 61.80 52.88 -28.63
N ILE A 747 60.51 52.59 -28.84
CA ILE A 747 59.45 53.61 -28.81
C ILE A 747 59.42 54.31 -27.45
N TYR A 748 59.45 53.53 -26.35
CA TYR A 748 59.51 54.09 -25.02
C TYR A 748 60.77 54.93 -24.80
N ALA A 749 61.94 54.39 -25.17
CA ALA A 749 63.23 55.06 -25.02
C ALA A 749 63.31 56.39 -25.79
N TYR A 750 62.77 56.44 -27.01
CA TYR A 750 62.79 57.64 -27.86
C TYR A 750 61.84 58.75 -27.40
N ASN A 751 60.89 58.44 -26.53
CA ASN A 751 59.96 59.42 -25.96
C ASN A 751 60.48 60.03 -24.63
N GLN A 752 61.72 59.73 -24.20
CA GLN A 752 62.29 60.25 -22.96
C GLN A 752 63.14 61.51 -23.20
N ASP A 753 62.61 62.69 -22.87
CA ASP A 753 63.31 63.96 -23.16
C ASP A 753 64.48 64.28 -22.19
N LYS A 754 64.48 63.75 -20.95
CA LYS A 754 65.43 64.16 -19.90
C LYS A 754 66.20 63.04 -19.19
N LYS A 755 65.78 61.80 -19.35
CA LYS A 755 66.40 60.63 -18.70
C LYS A 755 67.24 59.90 -19.73
N ASP A 756 68.49 59.57 -19.41
CA ASP A 756 69.38 58.82 -20.31
C ASP A 756 68.80 57.42 -20.61
N PRO A 757 68.28 57.15 -21.82
CA PRO A 757 67.70 55.87 -22.17
C PRO A 757 68.75 54.92 -22.79
N ALA A 758 70.04 55.24 -22.72
CA ALA A 758 71.12 54.52 -23.40
C ALA A 758 71.11 53.01 -23.08
N ASN A 759 70.75 52.58 -21.87
CA ASN A 759 70.69 51.17 -21.51
C ASN A 759 69.59 50.40 -22.28
N LEU A 760 68.42 50.99 -22.46
CA LEU A 760 67.30 50.41 -23.21
C LEU A 760 67.62 50.38 -24.71
N ILE A 761 68.14 51.48 -25.26
CA ILE A 761 68.53 51.57 -26.67
C ILE A 761 69.65 50.56 -26.97
N THR A 762 70.66 50.46 -26.10
CA THR A 762 71.77 49.50 -26.26
C THR A 762 71.32 48.05 -26.15
N ALA A 763 70.21 47.76 -25.47
CA ALA A 763 69.61 46.43 -25.43
C ALA A 763 68.77 46.13 -26.69
N ALA A 764 67.89 47.05 -27.08
CA ALA A 764 66.87 46.83 -28.09
C ALA A 764 67.34 47.09 -29.54
N PHE A 765 68.13 48.15 -29.76
CA PHE A 765 68.55 48.58 -31.10
C PHE A 765 69.30 47.48 -31.89
N PRO A 766 70.27 46.75 -31.31
CA PRO A 766 70.97 45.70 -32.06
C PRO A 766 70.04 44.59 -32.54
N VAL A 767 69.02 44.24 -31.74
CA VAL A 767 68.06 43.18 -32.09
C VAL A 767 67.17 43.61 -33.25
N VAL A 768 66.65 44.84 -33.25
CA VAL A 768 65.84 45.35 -34.36
C VAL A 768 66.69 45.49 -35.63
N TYR A 769 67.91 46.02 -35.51
CA TYR A 769 68.81 46.20 -36.64
C TYR A 769 69.24 44.86 -37.27
N ASP A 770 69.60 43.87 -36.47
CA ASP A 770 69.97 42.53 -36.94
C ASP A 770 68.79 41.80 -37.59
N THR A 771 67.59 41.92 -37.01
CA THR A 771 66.37 41.34 -37.60
C THR A 771 66.03 42.01 -38.93
N LEU A 772 66.21 43.32 -39.07
CA LEU A 772 66.06 44.02 -40.35
C LEU A 772 67.12 43.61 -41.38
N LEU A 773 68.32 43.26 -40.95
CA LEU A 773 69.39 42.82 -41.85
C LEU A 773 69.09 41.43 -42.42
N HIS A 774 68.67 40.49 -41.57
CA HIS A 774 68.57 39.06 -41.88
C HIS A 774 67.15 38.53 -42.12
N ASN A 775 66.10 39.19 -41.59
CA ASN A 775 64.70 38.73 -41.61
C ASN A 775 63.73 39.89 -41.90
N ARG A 776 63.92 40.58 -43.02
CA ARG A 776 63.18 41.80 -43.44
C ARG A 776 61.66 41.67 -43.41
N ASN A 777 61.13 40.51 -43.81
CA ASN A 777 59.70 40.26 -43.89
C ASN A 777 59.01 40.25 -42.51
N LEU A 778 59.72 39.82 -41.46
CA LEU A 778 59.20 39.72 -40.09
C LEU A 778 58.98 41.10 -39.47
N VAL A 779 59.93 42.03 -39.66
CA VAL A 779 59.77 43.41 -39.16
C VAL A 779 58.70 44.14 -39.97
N GLN A 780 58.58 43.83 -41.27
CA GLN A 780 57.57 44.42 -42.14
C GLN A 780 56.15 44.00 -41.78
N SER A 781 55.93 42.78 -41.27
CA SER A 781 54.62 42.35 -40.79
C SER A 781 54.24 42.92 -39.43
N ILE A 782 55.20 43.44 -38.66
CA ILE A 782 54.98 43.80 -37.25
C ILE A 782 55.15 45.30 -36.96
N ALA A 783 55.90 46.04 -37.78
CA ALA A 783 56.15 47.46 -37.61
C ALA A 783 56.12 48.23 -38.95
N TYR A 784 55.16 47.89 -39.82
CA TYR A 784 54.98 48.53 -41.13
C TYR A 784 54.84 50.06 -41.04
N TRP A 785 54.22 50.56 -39.96
CA TRP A 785 53.99 52.00 -39.73
C TRP A 785 55.20 52.75 -39.15
N VAL A 786 56.25 52.06 -38.68
CA VAL A 786 57.41 52.70 -38.03
C VAL A 786 58.49 53.09 -39.05
N PHE A 787 58.59 52.39 -40.19
CA PHE A 787 59.62 52.63 -41.21
C PHE A 787 59.01 52.75 -42.62
N PRO A 788 58.72 53.97 -43.10
CA PRO A 788 58.09 54.19 -44.41
C PRO A 788 59.00 53.91 -45.61
N ASP A 789 60.31 53.86 -45.41
CA ASP A 789 61.31 53.82 -46.48
C ASP A 789 61.73 52.37 -46.85
N TRP A 790 62.25 52.17 -48.06
CA TRP A 790 62.61 50.84 -48.58
C TRP A 790 63.93 50.30 -47.99
N ASP A 791 64.87 51.18 -47.65
CA ASP A 791 66.13 50.83 -46.96
C ASP A 791 66.00 51.07 -45.44
N LYS A 792 65.27 50.16 -44.80
CA LYS A 792 64.89 50.26 -43.38
C LYS A 792 66.07 50.28 -42.41
N CYS A 793 67.19 49.62 -42.74
CA CYS A 793 68.41 49.68 -41.91
C CYS A 793 69.07 51.06 -42.00
N LYS A 794 68.98 51.74 -43.15
CA LYS A 794 69.44 53.12 -43.28
C LYS A 794 68.54 54.06 -42.48
N THR A 795 67.22 53.97 -42.61
CA THR A 795 66.26 54.79 -41.84
C THR A 795 66.46 54.65 -40.33
N LEU A 796 66.54 53.42 -39.83
CA LEU A 796 66.75 53.17 -38.39
C LEU A 796 68.06 53.78 -37.85
N ARG A 797 69.13 53.80 -38.66
CA ARG A 797 70.40 54.45 -38.29
C ARG A 797 70.30 55.97 -38.29
N HIS A 798 69.58 56.55 -39.26
CA HIS A 798 69.31 57.98 -39.29
C HIS A 798 68.45 58.39 -38.09
N ASP A 799 67.34 57.70 -37.81
CA ASP A 799 66.47 58.00 -36.68
C ASP A 799 67.21 57.94 -35.34
N LEU A 800 68.05 56.92 -35.13
CA LEU A 800 68.90 56.83 -33.94
C LEU A 800 69.83 58.05 -33.83
N THR A 801 70.50 58.41 -34.93
CA THR A 801 71.48 59.50 -34.95
C THR A 801 70.80 60.85 -34.73
N ASP A 802 69.70 61.11 -35.43
CA ASP A 802 68.93 62.35 -35.34
C ASP A 802 68.30 62.52 -33.96
N ARG A 803 67.83 61.43 -33.31
CA ARG A 803 67.33 61.49 -31.94
C ARG A 803 68.41 61.88 -30.93
N TYR A 804 69.60 61.30 -31.03
CA TYR A 804 70.72 61.67 -30.17
C TYR A 804 71.16 63.13 -30.38
N ILE A 805 71.28 63.59 -31.64
CA ILE A 805 71.63 64.99 -31.96
C ILE A 805 70.62 65.99 -31.37
N ASN A 806 69.32 65.65 -31.41
CA ASN A 806 68.24 66.52 -30.97
C ASN A 806 67.87 66.35 -29.48
N SER A 807 68.69 65.63 -28.70
CA SER A 807 68.46 65.34 -27.28
C SER A 807 69.61 65.85 -26.42
N ASP A 808 69.37 65.99 -25.11
CA ASP A 808 70.41 66.25 -24.11
C ASP A 808 71.08 64.95 -23.60
N TRP A 809 70.96 63.83 -24.34
CA TRP A 809 71.49 62.54 -23.91
C TRP A 809 73.02 62.48 -23.98
N PRO A 810 73.68 61.70 -23.10
CA PRO A 810 75.14 61.55 -23.13
C PRO A 810 75.63 61.01 -24.48
N VAL A 811 76.61 61.69 -25.09
CA VAL A 811 77.13 61.32 -26.42
C VAL A 811 77.80 59.94 -26.43
N ALA A 812 78.26 59.48 -25.26
CA ALA A 812 78.78 58.13 -25.03
C ALA A 812 77.77 57.03 -25.43
N GLY A 813 76.47 57.27 -25.23
CA GLY A 813 75.40 56.30 -25.50
C GLY A 813 75.32 55.93 -26.98
N LEU A 814 75.35 56.91 -27.88
CA LEU A 814 75.31 56.67 -29.34
C LEU A 814 76.48 55.79 -29.79
N LEU A 815 77.68 56.07 -29.27
CA LEU A 815 78.89 55.32 -29.58
C LEU A 815 78.84 53.88 -29.03
N GLN A 816 78.25 53.69 -27.85
CA GLN A 816 78.07 52.37 -27.25
C GLN A 816 77.10 51.52 -28.08
N VAL A 817 75.97 52.07 -28.51
CA VAL A 817 74.99 51.41 -29.39
C VAL A 817 75.62 51.05 -30.73
N ALA A 818 76.33 52.01 -31.35
CA ALA A 818 76.97 51.83 -32.65
C ALA A 818 78.09 50.77 -32.61
N ARG A 819 78.88 50.74 -31.52
CA ARG A 819 79.90 49.72 -31.31
C ARG A 819 79.31 48.34 -31.11
N LYS A 820 78.27 48.21 -30.28
CA LYS A 820 77.62 46.93 -29.98
C LYS A 820 76.90 46.35 -31.21
N THR A 821 76.39 47.20 -32.08
CA THR A 821 75.69 46.80 -33.32
C THR A 821 76.63 46.63 -34.52
N GLY A 822 77.89 47.06 -34.42
CA GLY A 822 78.90 46.95 -35.49
C GLY A 822 78.77 47.97 -36.63
N ILE A 823 78.04 49.07 -36.40
CA ILE A 823 77.70 50.09 -37.43
C ILE A 823 78.46 51.41 -37.25
N MET A 824 79.60 51.37 -36.54
CA MET A 824 80.39 52.55 -36.19
C MET A 824 80.75 53.40 -37.42
N LYS A 825 81.13 52.77 -38.53
CA LYS A 825 81.54 53.49 -39.74
C LYS A 825 80.37 54.24 -40.37
N GLU A 826 79.19 53.65 -40.36
CA GLU A 826 77.98 54.21 -40.95
C GLU A 826 77.41 55.34 -40.10
N ILE A 827 77.44 55.22 -38.76
CA ILE A 827 77.06 56.33 -37.86
C ILE A 827 78.01 57.52 -38.01
N ILE A 828 79.33 57.29 -38.07
CA ILE A 828 80.32 58.37 -38.34
C ILE A 828 80.07 59.02 -39.70
N SER A 829 79.68 58.24 -40.71
CA SER A 829 79.36 58.74 -42.04
C SER A 829 78.08 59.60 -42.03
N ILE A 830 77.03 59.17 -41.34
CA ILE A 830 75.77 59.91 -41.21
C ILE A 830 76.00 61.24 -40.50
N LEU A 831 76.71 61.22 -39.36
CA LEU A 831 77.06 62.42 -38.60
C LEU A 831 77.89 63.42 -39.45
N GLY A 832 78.83 62.94 -40.26
CA GLY A 832 79.66 63.80 -41.11
C GLY A 832 78.92 64.49 -42.26
N ASN A 833 77.76 63.98 -42.67
CA ASN A 833 77.02 64.49 -43.83
C ASN A 833 76.05 65.64 -43.51
N SER A 834 75.76 65.91 -42.24
CA SER A 834 74.90 67.03 -41.82
C SER A 834 75.70 68.11 -41.05
N LYS A 835 75.18 69.34 -41.01
CA LYS A 835 75.82 70.43 -40.24
C LYS A 835 75.72 70.16 -38.74
N ASP A 836 74.57 69.71 -38.25
CA ASP A 836 74.34 69.43 -36.84
C ASP A 836 75.05 68.16 -36.38
N GLY A 837 75.19 67.16 -37.26
CA GLY A 837 76.00 65.97 -36.98
C GLY A 837 77.50 66.29 -36.86
N ARG A 838 78.03 67.25 -37.63
CA ARG A 838 79.43 67.71 -37.48
C ARG A 838 79.66 68.43 -36.14
N LYS A 839 78.71 69.26 -35.69
CA LYS A 839 78.74 69.85 -34.34
C LYS A 839 78.68 68.79 -33.24
N TYR A 840 77.85 67.77 -33.43
CA TYR A 840 77.78 66.64 -32.51
C TYR A 840 79.11 65.83 -32.47
N ILE A 841 79.81 65.71 -33.60
CA ILE A 841 81.17 65.12 -33.64
C ILE A 841 82.18 66.01 -32.89
N GLU A 842 82.10 67.34 -33.03
CA GLU A 842 82.94 68.27 -32.27
C GLU A 842 82.73 68.08 -30.77
N GLN A 843 81.48 68.00 -30.31
CA GLN A 843 81.16 67.69 -28.91
C GLN A 843 81.76 66.35 -28.44
N ILE A 844 81.67 65.28 -29.25
CA ILE A 844 82.31 63.98 -28.94
C ILE A 844 83.84 64.10 -28.84
N ILE A 845 84.45 64.93 -29.68
CA ILE A 845 85.91 65.14 -29.69
C ILE A 845 86.31 65.92 -28.44
N ASP A 846 85.59 66.99 -28.12
CA ASP A 846 85.81 67.84 -26.96
C ASP A 846 85.68 67.03 -25.66
N GLU A 847 84.59 66.28 -25.47
CA GLU A 847 84.39 65.42 -24.29
C GLU A 847 85.49 64.36 -24.14
N ARG A 848 86.07 63.87 -25.24
CA ARG A 848 87.20 62.93 -25.18
C ARG A 848 88.54 63.62 -24.90
N GLU A 849 88.77 64.81 -25.43
CA GLU A 849 89.99 65.59 -25.14
C GLU A 849 90.00 66.11 -23.70
N GLU A 850 88.82 66.40 -23.15
CA GLU A 850 88.59 66.71 -21.72
C GLU A 850 88.67 65.47 -20.80
N GLY A 851 88.83 64.27 -21.37
CA GLY A 851 88.98 63.01 -20.62
C GLY A 851 87.66 62.44 -20.09
N GLN A 852 86.51 63.01 -20.45
CA GLN A 852 85.17 62.58 -20.03
C GLN A 852 84.66 61.39 -20.85
N LEU A 853 85.27 61.09 -22.00
CA LEU A 853 84.87 60.00 -22.90
C LEU A 853 86.05 59.13 -23.37
N LEU A 854 85.92 57.81 -23.18
CA LEU A 854 86.91 56.83 -23.65
C LEU A 854 86.58 56.33 -25.07
N LEU A 855 87.39 56.74 -26.05
CA LEU A 855 87.28 56.33 -27.46
C LEU A 855 88.61 55.75 -27.96
N ASP A 856 88.55 54.64 -28.70
CA ASP A 856 89.75 54.06 -29.31
C ASP A 856 90.38 55.02 -30.36
N LYS A 857 91.69 54.84 -30.58
CA LYS A 857 92.46 55.75 -31.45
C LYS A 857 91.98 55.74 -32.91
N VAL A 858 91.40 54.63 -33.38
CA VAL A 858 90.99 54.48 -34.78
C VAL A 858 89.69 55.24 -35.03
N THR A 859 88.70 55.04 -34.16
CA THR A 859 87.40 55.73 -34.20
C THR A 859 87.59 57.25 -34.06
N PHE A 860 88.46 57.69 -33.16
CA PHE A 860 88.77 59.11 -32.98
C PHE A 860 89.33 59.78 -34.24
N LYS A 861 90.26 59.08 -34.90
CA LYS A 861 90.90 59.56 -36.11
C LYS A 861 89.89 59.65 -37.25
N GLN A 862 88.91 58.75 -37.29
CA GLN A 862 87.82 58.78 -38.26
C GLN A 862 86.85 59.95 -38.00
N LEU A 863 86.46 60.19 -36.75
CA LEU A 863 85.62 61.33 -36.35
C LEU A 863 86.30 62.68 -36.71
N LYS A 864 87.57 62.87 -36.34
CA LYS A 864 88.36 64.07 -36.69
C LYS A 864 88.48 64.31 -38.19
N LYS A 865 88.43 63.26 -39.01
CA LYS A 865 88.51 63.38 -40.47
C LYS A 865 87.22 63.92 -41.08
N GLN A 866 86.07 63.73 -40.42
CA GLN A 866 84.78 64.22 -40.92
C GLN A 866 84.55 65.70 -40.60
N VAL A 867 85.10 66.23 -39.51
CA VAL A 867 85.04 67.68 -39.18
C VAL A 867 85.92 68.53 -40.12
N LYS A 868 86.99 67.93 -40.66
CA LYS A 868 87.89 68.59 -41.64
C LYS A 868 87.36 68.60 -43.08
N LYS A 869 86.24 67.91 -43.35
CA LYS A 869 85.51 67.91 -44.63
C LYS A 869 84.26 68.77 -44.49
#